data_AF-A0A4U0VEC5-F1
#
_entry.id   AF-A0A4U0VEC5-F1
#
_cell.length_a   1.000
_cell.length_b   1.000
_cell.length_c   1.000
_cell.angle_alpha   90.00
_cell.angle_beta   90.00
_cell.angle_gamma   90.00
#
_symmetry.space_group_name_H-M   'P 1'
#
loop_
_entity.id
_entity.type
_entity.pdbx_description
1 polymer ?
#
loop_
_entity_poly.entity_id
_entity_poly.type
_entity_poly.pdbx_seq_one_letter_code
_entity_poly.pdbx_strand_id
1 'polypeptide(L)'
;MHITKKLAQAHAEGRPTYSFEYFPPKTAQGVQNLYDRMDRMHGFGPAFIDVTWGAGGRMSHLTCEMVKVAQSAYGLETCMHLTCTDMAQSKIDGALDEAYKAGCTNILALRGDPPREKEKWEQSEGTAFRYAKDLIKYIKEKYGNHFDIGVAGYPEGCDAETDADAHIPYLKEKIDAGGTFVLAQMSYDVDIFIDWVKKCRQAGIPENVPIIPGVMPIQTYDSFLRRAKWTQCRVPKHWLEQLEPIKNDDAQVREVGKDLVAEFCRKLLDSGTTMHLHFYTMNLAASTRMVLDELSVAPAADSHNPDLKPLPWRQSLGFNRRDENVRPIFWRNRKQSYVARTQDWDEFPNGRWGDSRSPAFGSLDAYGIGLKGTNEHNRKLWGEPKTAQQVAELFVGYMSGKVESLPWSEAPISSEADSLRQDLIDLNSRGLLTINSQPAVDGAKSSHTTYGWGPKNGYVYQKAYLEVLIHPAILPKLIERMEEKEEITYYAVNHSGELKTNVSSDGGPNAVTWGVFPGKEIVQPTIVETVSFLAWRDEFYHLGLEWSKCYDEATESRRLIREIAESWYLVNIVDNDYRDSRGIFPLFDGLRVDGVDVKTKPITNGDANGFVARTRDGTSIADTETGQNIAKNADHASEKLSEAANTAGAKVKEAANTASDKTKEVADSASAKAKETASSANAKANDAAGSAKAKANDTADSTKAKANDATSGTTTSTSGSTTEHSATSVDKVTEETETVADQTVAPAVEHDTIKREHETRDRDVVEKEIHKDHYHTTIQPLKDTEVQATEHEFEQAPTEYRSVEKDDGAAEAKVAKKLAGFHDSVKEEETKETHAQDETVVGEHVHHHLHEIIQPVIEKGKEVIQRSVTHVTHPIKETVHEKSDDHGVTKAKPISVEEFKHRLDGEAATEVNPDKPAP
;
A
#
# COMPACT_ATOMS: atom_id res chain seq x y z
N MET A 1 12.85 -4.06 14.82
CA MET A 1 13.96 -4.55 15.66
C MET A 1 14.25 -3.50 16.71
N HIS A 2 14.35 -3.92 17.97
CA HIS A 2 14.62 -3.04 19.11
C HIS A 2 15.90 -2.22 18.90
N ILE A 3 15.78 -0.89 19.03
CA ILE A 3 16.89 0.07 18.94
C ILE A 3 18.03 -0.34 19.87
N THR A 4 17.74 -0.69 21.12
CA THR A 4 18.74 -1.16 22.11
C THR A 4 19.60 -2.32 21.59
N LYS A 5 19.01 -3.27 20.85
CA LYS A 5 19.75 -4.40 20.24
C LYS A 5 20.65 -3.93 19.09
N LYS A 6 20.15 -3.03 18.23
CA LYS A 6 20.94 -2.46 17.12
C LYS A 6 22.14 -1.65 17.64
N LEU A 7 21.95 -0.86 18.69
CA LEU A 7 23.01 -0.07 19.31
C LEU A 7 24.01 -0.94 20.07
N ALA A 8 23.57 -1.97 20.79
CA ALA A 8 24.45 -2.93 21.46
C ALA A 8 25.33 -3.70 20.45
N GLN A 9 24.77 -4.11 19.31
CA GLN A 9 25.54 -4.74 18.24
C GLN A 9 26.60 -3.78 17.67
N ALA A 10 26.21 -2.56 17.28
CA ALA A 10 27.15 -1.60 16.69
C ALA A 10 28.26 -1.19 17.67
N HIS A 11 27.95 -1.06 18.97
CA HIS A 11 28.95 -0.84 20.03
C HIS A 11 29.92 -2.03 20.12
N ALA A 12 29.43 -3.28 20.10
CA ALA A 12 30.28 -4.48 20.10
C ALA A 12 31.17 -4.60 18.85
N GLU A 13 30.75 -4.02 17.72
CA GLU A 13 31.55 -3.88 16.49
C GLU A 13 32.53 -2.69 16.51
N GLY A 14 32.52 -1.86 17.55
CA GLY A 14 33.33 -0.63 17.63
C GLY A 14 32.87 0.48 16.67
N ARG A 15 31.61 0.44 16.23
CA ARG A 15 31.06 1.24 15.12
C ARG A 15 30.15 2.38 15.63
N PRO A 16 30.53 3.65 15.45
CA PRO A 16 29.62 4.79 15.66
C PRO A 16 28.38 4.68 14.79
N THR A 17 27.24 5.13 15.31
CA THR A 17 25.93 5.11 14.62
C THR A 17 25.15 6.40 14.86
N TYR A 18 24.07 6.60 14.12
CA TYR A 18 23.23 7.80 14.23
C TYR A 18 21.80 7.54 13.77
N SER A 19 20.89 8.46 14.13
CA SER A 19 19.47 8.42 13.82
C SER A 19 18.96 9.81 13.42
N PHE A 20 17.76 9.87 12.82
CA PHE A 20 17.18 11.10 12.25
C PHE A 20 15.77 11.36 12.78
N GLU A 21 15.53 12.50 13.43
CA GLU A 21 14.17 12.95 13.75
C GLU A 21 13.53 13.68 12.56
N TYR A 22 12.26 13.37 12.29
CA TYR A 22 11.40 14.04 11.32
C TYR A 22 10.04 14.40 11.94
N PHE A 23 9.44 15.50 11.52
CA PHE A 23 8.12 15.93 12.00
C PHE A 23 7.04 15.87 10.91
N PRO A 24 5.78 15.50 11.21
CA PRO A 24 4.66 15.50 10.27
C PRO A 24 4.49 16.86 9.53
N PRO A 25 4.60 16.89 8.20
CA PRO A 25 4.36 18.10 7.41
C PRO A 25 2.89 18.55 7.44
N LYS A 26 2.67 19.85 7.19
CA LYS A 26 1.31 20.46 7.23
C LYS A 26 0.51 20.35 5.92
N THR A 27 1.09 19.81 4.86
CA THR A 27 0.51 19.77 3.51
C THR A 27 0.90 18.48 2.81
N ALA A 28 0.04 17.94 1.93
CA ALA A 28 0.31 16.71 1.18
C ALA A 28 1.62 16.79 0.35
N GLN A 29 1.88 17.91 -0.32
CA GLN A 29 3.17 18.13 -1.00
C GLN A 29 4.36 18.11 -0.02
N GLY A 30 4.17 18.61 1.20
CA GLY A 30 5.18 18.54 2.26
C GLY A 30 5.46 17.11 2.71
N VAL A 31 4.42 16.25 2.77
CA VAL A 31 4.52 14.82 3.06
C VAL A 31 5.29 14.10 1.96
N GLN A 32 4.92 14.27 0.69
CA GLN A 32 5.67 13.67 -0.43
C GLN A 32 7.14 14.12 -0.45
N ASN A 33 7.39 15.43 -0.34
CA ASN A 33 8.74 16.00 -0.28
C ASN A 33 9.56 15.47 0.92
N LEU A 34 8.91 14.93 1.96
CA LEU A 34 9.56 14.29 3.11
C LEU A 34 9.79 12.80 2.87
N TYR A 35 8.82 12.06 2.30
CA TYR A 35 9.00 10.68 1.87
C TYR A 35 10.17 10.54 0.87
N ASP A 36 10.26 11.42 -0.13
CA ASP A 36 11.40 11.44 -1.07
C ASP A 36 12.73 11.74 -0.36
N ARG A 37 12.69 12.53 0.72
CA ARG A 37 13.87 12.85 1.53
C ARG A 37 14.28 11.69 2.43
N MET A 38 13.33 10.97 3.03
CA MET A 38 13.58 9.74 3.78
C MET A 38 14.21 8.68 2.86
N ASP A 39 13.74 8.53 1.62
CA ASP A 39 14.32 7.57 0.68
C ASP A 39 15.78 7.89 0.31
N ARG A 40 16.11 9.18 0.15
CA ARG A 40 17.51 9.63 -0.04
C ARG A 40 18.35 9.49 1.24
N MET A 41 17.80 9.84 2.40
CA MET A 41 18.51 9.78 3.69
C MET A 41 18.68 8.35 4.22
N HIS A 42 17.90 7.37 3.77
CA HIS A 42 18.22 5.94 3.94
C HIS A 42 19.63 5.62 3.42
N GLY A 43 20.04 6.22 2.29
CA GLY A 43 21.38 6.07 1.73
C GLY A 43 22.50 6.59 2.64
N PHE A 44 22.18 7.35 3.70
CA PHE A 44 23.16 7.81 4.68
C PHE A 44 23.39 6.79 5.81
N GLY A 45 22.69 5.65 5.87
CA GLY A 45 22.93 4.62 6.90
C GLY A 45 22.43 4.90 8.32
N PRO A 46 21.27 5.55 8.57
CA PRO A 46 20.74 5.69 9.92
C PRO A 46 20.39 4.33 10.53
N ALA A 47 20.68 4.14 11.82
CA ALA A 47 20.30 2.92 12.55
C ALA A 47 18.78 2.83 12.76
N PHE A 48 18.13 3.99 12.92
CA PHE A 48 16.68 4.16 13.01
C PHE A 48 16.30 5.62 12.68
N ILE A 49 15.01 5.89 12.47
CA ILE A 49 14.45 7.24 12.32
C ILE A 49 13.32 7.45 13.33
N ASP A 50 13.09 8.70 13.73
CA ASP A 50 12.06 9.07 14.68
C ASP A 50 11.01 9.95 13.99
N VAL A 51 9.73 9.75 14.32
CA VAL A 51 8.62 10.57 13.82
C VAL A 51 7.94 11.27 14.99
N THR A 52 7.99 12.61 15.02
CA THR A 52 7.47 13.39 16.15
C THR A 52 5.94 13.37 16.22
N TRP A 53 5.41 13.28 17.43
CA TRP A 53 3.99 13.33 17.71
C TRP A 53 3.55 14.74 18.14
N GLY A 54 2.51 15.28 17.51
CA GLY A 54 2.01 16.62 17.82
C GLY A 54 1.24 16.67 19.15
N ALA A 55 1.53 17.69 19.97
CA ALA A 55 0.90 17.88 21.29
C ALA A 55 -0.64 17.76 21.25
N GLY A 56 -1.20 17.01 22.20
CA GLY A 56 -2.63 16.66 22.25
C GLY A 56 -3.10 15.68 21.14
N GLY A 57 -2.18 14.97 20.47
CA GLY A 57 -2.51 14.09 19.35
C GLY A 57 -2.88 14.84 18.08
N ARG A 58 -2.38 16.05 17.88
CA ARG A 58 -2.55 16.80 16.62
C ARG A 58 -1.68 16.14 15.55
N MET A 59 -2.27 15.82 14.39
CA MET A 59 -1.63 15.03 13.31
C MET A 59 -1.20 13.61 13.73
N SER A 60 -1.87 12.99 14.71
CA SER A 60 -1.60 11.60 15.11
C SER A 60 -1.70 10.61 13.95
N HIS A 61 -2.79 10.67 13.15
CA HIS A 61 -3.01 9.83 11.98
C HIS A 61 -1.83 9.89 11.00
N LEU A 62 -1.30 11.08 10.71
CA LEU A 62 -0.17 11.26 9.81
C LEU A 62 1.15 10.77 10.43
N THR A 63 1.26 10.77 11.76
CA THR A 63 2.41 10.19 12.47
C THR A 63 2.41 8.67 12.29
N CYS A 64 1.26 8.01 12.49
CA CYS A 64 1.08 6.58 12.29
C CYS A 64 1.22 6.17 10.80
N GLU A 65 0.64 6.95 9.88
CA GLU A 65 0.78 6.77 8.43
C GLU A 65 2.24 6.83 8.01
N MET A 66 2.96 7.87 8.42
CA MET A 66 4.39 8.02 8.12
C MET A 66 5.22 6.88 8.70
N VAL A 67 4.86 6.34 9.87
CA VAL A 67 5.49 5.13 10.44
C VAL A 67 5.19 3.89 9.59
N LYS A 68 3.93 3.65 9.19
CA LYS A 68 3.55 2.56 8.27
C LYS A 68 4.32 2.65 6.96
N VAL A 69 4.39 3.83 6.35
CA VAL A 69 5.07 4.04 5.05
C VAL A 69 6.60 3.93 5.18
N ALA A 70 7.20 4.51 6.22
CA ALA A 70 8.64 4.44 6.45
C ALA A 70 9.13 2.99 6.62
N GLN A 71 8.41 2.18 7.42
CA GLN A 71 8.73 0.77 7.59
C GLN A 71 8.42 -0.06 6.35
N SER A 72 7.20 0.04 5.80
CA SER A 72 6.72 -0.88 4.77
C SER A 72 7.38 -0.62 3.40
N ALA A 73 7.40 0.63 2.95
CA ALA A 73 7.85 1.01 1.60
C ALA A 73 9.31 1.51 1.56
N TYR A 74 9.80 2.10 2.65
CA TYR A 74 11.15 2.66 2.71
C TYR A 74 12.15 1.83 3.52
N GLY A 75 11.73 0.73 4.17
CA GLY A 75 12.62 -0.17 4.90
C GLY A 75 13.35 0.47 6.10
N LEU A 76 12.84 1.60 6.59
CA LEU A 76 13.45 2.34 7.70
C LEU A 76 12.89 1.84 9.03
N GLU A 77 13.78 1.53 9.97
CA GLU A 77 13.40 1.14 11.33
C GLU A 77 12.92 2.40 12.08
N THR A 78 11.67 2.42 12.53
CA THR A 78 11.08 3.63 13.13
C THR A 78 11.01 3.58 14.65
N CYS A 79 11.19 4.74 15.30
CA CYS A 79 10.63 5.03 16.61
C CYS A 79 9.44 5.99 16.45
N MET A 80 8.28 5.61 16.98
CA MET A 80 7.12 6.52 17.01
C MET A 80 7.12 7.29 18.32
N HIS A 81 7.07 8.61 18.28
CA HIS A 81 6.81 9.40 19.49
C HIS A 81 5.36 9.18 19.94
N LEU A 82 5.12 9.15 21.25
CA LEU A 82 3.77 9.05 21.80
C LEU A 82 3.68 9.85 23.10
N THR A 83 2.89 10.93 23.10
CA THR A 83 2.63 11.74 24.29
C THR A 83 1.41 11.20 25.04
N CYS A 84 1.48 11.07 26.37
CA CYS A 84 0.40 10.50 27.18
C CYS A 84 -0.69 11.49 27.63
N THR A 85 -0.49 12.81 27.52
CA THR A 85 -1.42 13.82 28.05
C THR A 85 -2.33 14.45 26.99
N ASP A 86 -3.40 15.10 27.47
CA ASP A 86 -4.29 15.97 26.68
C ASP A 86 -4.99 15.26 25.51
N MET A 87 -5.25 13.96 25.69
CA MET A 87 -6.08 13.13 24.82
C MET A 87 -6.76 12.00 25.60
N ALA A 88 -7.83 11.45 25.02
CA ALA A 88 -8.48 10.25 25.54
C ALA A 88 -7.60 9.00 25.32
N GLN A 89 -7.68 8.04 26.25
CA GLN A 89 -6.92 6.78 26.20
C GLN A 89 -7.11 6.01 24.88
N SER A 90 -8.31 6.03 24.31
CA SER A 90 -8.61 5.37 23.03
C SER A 90 -7.76 5.85 21.84
N LYS A 91 -7.23 7.09 21.88
CA LYS A 91 -6.27 7.56 20.87
C LYS A 91 -4.87 6.96 21.04
N ILE A 92 -4.47 6.70 22.29
CA ILE A 92 -3.23 6.03 22.65
C ILE A 92 -3.34 4.54 22.28
N ASP A 93 -4.50 3.93 22.53
CA ASP A 93 -4.80 2.56 22.10
C ASP A 93 -4.74 2.39 20.58
N GLY A 94 -5.42 3.26 19.82
CA GLY A 94 -5.40 3.23 18.36
C GLY A 94 -3.99 3.43 17.80
N ALA A 95 -3.23 4.40 18.32
CA ALA A 95 -1.86 4.63 17.87
C ALA A 95 -0.90 3.46 18.18
N LEU A 96 -1.05 2.78 19.31
CA LEU A 96 -0.25 1.60 19.65
C LEU A 96 -0.63 0.38 18.79
N ASP A 97 -1.91 0.22 18.46
CA ASP A 97 -2.41 -0.81 17.54
C ASP A 97 -1.95 -0.56 16.09
N GLU A 98 -2.06 0.68 15.60
CA GLU A 98 -1.54 1.10 14.29
C GLU A 98 -0.01 0.91 14.20
N ALA A 99 0.74 1.28 15.24
CA ALA A 99 2.18 1.05 15.31
C ALA A 99 2.54 -0.45 15.33
N TYR A 100 1.80 -1.26 16.09
CA TYR A 100 1.95 -2.72 16.12
C TYR A 100 1.72 -3.31 14.73
N LYS A 101 0.60 -2.98 14.07
CA LYS A 101 0.24 -3.43 12.71
C LYS A 101 1.15 -2.88 11.61
N ALA A 102 1.85 -1.76 11.85
CA ALA A 102 2.93 -1.28 10.99
C ALA A 102 4.24 -2.09 11.14
N GLY A 103 4.31 -3.07 12.04
CA GLY A 103 5.53 -3.80 12.38
C GLY A 103 6.54 -2.99 13.20
N CYS A 104 6.12 -1.86 13.77
CA CYS A 104 6.98 -0.97 14.54
C CYS A 104 7.28 -1.63 15.89
N THR A 105 8.54 -1.62 16.31
CA THR A 105 8.97 -2.22 17.57
C THR A 105 9.57 -1.21 18.55
N ASN A 106 9.41 0.11 18.31
CA ASN A 106 10.06 1.14 19.12
C ASN A 106 9.12 2.35 19.34
N ILE A 107 8.95 2.77 20.60
CA ILE A 107 8.12 3.91 21.00
C ILE A 107 8.94 4.86 21.87
N LEU A 108 8.96 6.17 21.57
CA LEU A 108 9.47 7.20 22.47
C LEU A 108 8.32 7.68 23.36
N ALA A 109 8.29 7.21 24.62
CA ALA A 109 7.24 7.51 25.58
C ALA A 109 7.46 8.89 26.22
N LEU A 110 6.54 9.81 25.96
CA LEU A 110 6.60 11.21 26.36
C LEU A 110 5.39 11.59 27.23
N ARG A 111 5.53 12.64 28.06
CA ARG A 111 4.37 13.28 28.70
C ARG A 111 3.56 14.02 27.64
N GLY A 112 4.18 15.02 27.03
CA GLY A 112 3.52 16.05 26.23
C GLY A 112 3.91 17.44 26.72
N ASP A 113 3.91 18.40 25.80
CA ASP A 113 3.98 19.82 26.09
C ASP A 113 2.58 20.35 26.43
N PRO A 114 2.44 21.43 27.23
CA PRO A 114 1.15 22.07 27.44
C PRO A 114 0.51 22.51 26.11
N PRO A 115 -0.84 22.54 26.03
CA PRO A 115 -1.55 23.22 24.95
C PRO A 115 -1.03 24.66 24.79
N ARG A 116 -0.87 25.15 23.56
CA ARG A 116 -0.25 26.45 23.22
C ARG A 116 -0.84 27.69 23.92
N GLU A 117 -2.01 27.55 24.53
CA GLU A 117 -2.74 28.60 25.26
C GLU A 117 -2.43 28.59 26.77
N LYS A 118 -1.62 27.64 27.26
CA LYS A 118 -1.12 27.53 28.64
C LYS A 118 0.42 27.51 28.66
N GLU A 119 1.02 28.24 29.60
CA GLU A 119 2.48 28.24 29.78
C GLU A 119 2.99 27.03 30.59
N LYS A 120 2.17 26.51 31.51
CA LYS A 120 2.47 25.32 32.33
C LYS A 120 1.44 24.22 32.09
N TRP A 121 1.89 22.97 32.21
CA TRP A 121 1.01 21.80 32.03
C TRP A 121 0.17 21.53 33.28
N GLU A 122 -1.10 21.23 33.06
CA GLU A 122 -2.09 20.90 34.10
C GLU A 122 -2.85 19.65 33.65
N GLN A 123 -3.27 18.79 34.57
CA GLN A 123 -3.99 17.57 34.23
C GLN A 123 -5.41 17.87 33.77
N SER A 124 -5.65 17.77 32.47
CA SER A 124 -6.98 17.86 31.85
C SER A 124 -7.91 16.75 32.37
N GLU A 125 -9.16 17.07 32.68
CA GLU A 125 -10.15 16.08 33.16
C GLU A 125 -10.35 14.94 32.14
N GLY A 126 -10.53 13.71 32.64
CA GLY A 126 -10.65 12.51 31.80
C GLY A 126 -9.36 11.98 31.16
N THR A 127 -8.19 12.56 31.48
CA THR A 127 -6.89 12.00 31.03
C THR A 127 -6.45 10.81 31.90
N ALA A 128 -6.13 9.69 31.26
CA ALA A 128 -5.74 8.44 31.93
C ALA A 128 -4.29 8.42 32.47
N PHE A 129 -3.42 9.30 31.96
CA PHE A 129 -1.99 9.33 32.28
C PHE A 129 -1.54 10.75 32.65
N ARG A 130 -0.64 10.85 33.63
CA ARG A 130 -0.11 12.14 34.13
C ARG A 130 1.37 12.30 33.82
N TYR A 131 2.12 11.21 33.75
CA TYR A 131 3.56 11.16 33.50
C TYR A 131 3.90 10.09 32.47
N ALA A 132 5.02 10.27 31.75
CA ALA A 132 5.51 9.28 30.80
C ALA A 132 5.68 7.88 31.40
N LYS A 133 6.06 7.77 32.70
CA LYS A 133 6.17 6.48 33.41
C LYS A 133 4.86 5.70 33.49
N ASP A 134 3.72 6.38 33.42
CA ASP A 134 2.40 5.75 33.44
C ASP A 134 2.11 5.09 32.08
N LEU A 135 2.45 5.78 30.98
CA LEU A 135 2.40 5.25 29.62
C LEU A 135 3.38 4.08 29.40
N ILE A 136 4.62 4.16 29.93
CA ILE A 136 5.59 3.06 29.84
C ILE A 136 5.01 1.78 30.46
N LYS A 137 4.43 1.89 31.67
CA LYS A 137 3.77 0.76 32.34
C LYS A 137 2.60 0.22 31.50
N TYR A 138 1.76 1.10 30.96
CA TYR A 138 0.62 0.71 30.13
C TYR A 138 1.03 -0.05 28.86
N ILE A 139 2.08 0.41 28.18
CA ILE A 139 2.65 -0.29 27.01
C ILE A 139 3.20 -1.66 27.42
N LYS A 140 3.91 -1.75 28.55
CA LYS A 140 4.43 -3.03 29.07
C LYS A 140 3.33 -4.00 29.51
N GLU A 141 2.24 -3.50 30.07
CA GLU A 141 1.06 -4.29 30.45
C GLU A 141 0.34 -4.85 29.23
N LYS A 142 0.07 -4.01 28.22
CA LYS A 142 -0.74 -4.36 27.04
C LYS A 142 0.03 -5.08 25.93
N TYR A 143 1.32 -4.80 25.75
CA TYR A 143 2.15 -5.33 24.65
C TYR A 143 3.44 -6.05 25.12
N GLY A 144 3.62 -6.22 26.44
CA GLY A 144 4.75 -6.96 27.00
C GLY A 144 6.11 -6.41 26.55
N ASN A 145 6.85 -7.22 25.78
CA ASN A 145 8.17 -6.87 25.25
C ASN A 145 8.21 -6.73 23.72
N HIS A 146 7.07 -6.48 23.07
CA HIS A 146 7.03 -6.12 21.63
C HIS A 146 7.70 -4.78 21.34
N PHE A 147 7.48 -3.79 22.21
CA PHE A 147 8.07 -2.46 22.08
C PHE A 147 9.33 -2.31 22.94
N ASP A 148 10.40 -1.83 22.31
CA ASP A 148 11.51 -1.12 22.93
C ASP A 148 11.02 0.30 23.26
N ILE A 149 11.21 0.76 24.49
CA ILE A 149 10.57 2.00 24.97
C ILE A 149 11.65 3.02 25.32
N GLY A 150 11.80 4.04 24.48
CA GLY A 150 12.67 5.18 24.73
C GLY A 150 12.02 6.19 25.67
N VAL A 151 12.83 6.98 26.38
CA VAL A 151 12.35 8.04 27.28
C VAL A 151 13.16 9.34 27.09
N ALA A 152 12.50 10.50 27.19
CA ALA A 152 13.21 11.78 27.07
C ALA A 152 14.16 12.06 28.26
N GLY A 153 15.36 12.54 27.96
CA GLY A 153 16.36 13.06 28.90
C GLY A 153 16.57 14.57 28.76
N TYR A 154 17.09 15.22 29.80
CA TYR A 154 17.22 16.68 29.88
C TYR A 154 18.53 17.06 30.59
N PRO A 155 19.67 17.17 29.86
CA PRO A 155 20.98 17.44 30.47
C PRO A 155 21.11 18.86 31.06
N GLU A 156 20.26 19.78 30.62
CA GLU A 156 20.27 21.20 31.02
C GLU A 156 18.95 21.62 31.72
N GLY A 157 18.14 20.65 32.17
CA GLY A 157 16.77 20.88 32.64
C GLY A 157 15.75 20.90 31.50
N CYS A 158 14.45 20.98 31.82
CA CYS A 158 13.38 21.11 30.81
C CYS A 158 12.91 22.56 30.56
N ASP A 159 13.25 23.47 31.46
CA ASP A 159 12.95 24.90 31.41
C ASP A 159 13.89 25.64 32.38
N ALA A 160 13.87 26.99 32.35
CA ALA A 160 14.78 27.83 33.13
C ALA A 160 14.53 27.84 34.65
N GLU A 161 13.45 27.22 35.14
CA GLU A 161 13.17 27.06 36.57
C GLU A 161 13.59 25.66 37.10
N THR A 162 14.01 24.76 36.19
CA THR A 162 14.26 23.34 36.47
C THR A 162 15.75 23.03 36.63
N ASP A 163 16.13 22.50 37.79
CA ASP A 163 17.43 21.85 37.99
C ASP A 163 17.50 20.48 37.28
N ALA A 164 18.54 20.29 36.47
CA ALA A 164 18.81 19.05 35.76
C ALA A 164 19.09 17.88 36.72
N ASP A 165 19.80 18.13 37.82
CA ASP A 165 20.20 17.09 38.79
C ASP A 165 18.97 16.59 39.58
N ALA A 166 18.11 17.52 40.03
CA ALA A 166 16.81 17.21 40.63
C ALA A 166 15.87 16.39 39.72
N HIS A 167 16.09 16.37 38.40
CA HIS A 167 15.29 15.58 37.45
C HIS A 167 15.85 14.17 37.17
N ILE A 168 17.08 13.85 37.60
CA ILE A 168 17.68 12.51 37.44
C ILE A 168 16.86 11.41 38.17
N PRO A 169 16.33 11.61 39.39
CA PRO A 169 15.44 10.63 40.03
C PRO A 169 14.20 10.30 39.19
N TYR A 170 13.55 11.30 38.58
CA TYR A 170 12.39 11.07 37.70
C TYR A 170 12.78 10.43 36.35
N LEU A 171 14.01 10.63 35.87
CA LEU A 171 14.54 9.87 34.75
C LEU A 171 14.71 8.40 35.13
N LYS A 172 15.29 8.12 36.30
CA LYS A 172 15.40 6.75 36.83
C LYS A 172 14.03 6.09 37.02
N GLU A 173 13.04 6.77 37.58
CA GLU A 173 11.67 6.23 37.69
C GLU A 173 11.07 5.77 36.36
N LYS A 174 11.41 6.43 35.24
CA LYS A 174 10.96 6.01 33.89
C LYS A 174 11.70 4.78 33.37
N ILE A 175 13.00 4.65 33.70
CA ILE A 175 13.79 3.45 33.37
C ILE A 175 13.31 2.26 34.22
N ASP A 176 13.17 2.45 35.53
CA ASP A 176 12.66 1.43 36.47
C ASP A 176 11.21 1.01 36.16
N ALA A 177 10.43 1.86 35.48
CA ALA A 177 9.10 1.54 34.95
C ALA A 177 9.10 0.68 33.67
N GLY A 178 10.26 0.43 33.05
CA GLY A 178 10.41 -0.34 31.81
C GLY A 178 10.97 0.43 30.61
N GLY A 179 11.48 1.64 30.81
CA GLY A 179 12.23 2.40 29.81
C GLY A 179 13.60 1.77 29.52
N THR A 180 14.00 1.75 28.26
CA THR A 180 15.09 0.90 27.74
C THR A 180 16.28 1.69 27.18
N PHE A 181 16.04 2.91 26.69
CA PHE A 181 17.05 3.88 26.29
C PHE A 181 16.58 5.31 26.61
N VAL A 182 17.53 6.23 26.78
CA VAL A 182 17.25 7.66 26.98
C VAL A 182 17.64 8.42 25.73
N LEU A 183 16.72 9.23 25.19
CA LEU A 183 16.97 10.19 24.13
C LEU A 183 17.00 11.58 24.77
N ALA A 184 18.18 12.18 24.88
CA ALA A 184 18.36 13.48 25.50
C ALA A 184 17.99 14.62 24.56
N GLN A 185 17.38 15.67 25.12
CA GLN A 185 17.22 16.98 24.47
C GLN A 185 18.57 17.47 23.89
N MET A 186 18.51 18.27 22.82
CA MET A 186 19.74 18.86 22.25
C MET A 186 20.53 19.65 23.29
N SER A 187 21.85 19.65 23.12
CA SER A 187 22.79 20.50 23.84
C SER A 187 23.92 20.89 22.88
N TYR A 188 24.69 21.92 23.23
CA TYR A 188 25.86 22.35 22.46
C TYR A 188 27.14 22.38 23.32
N ASP A 189 27.03 22.03 24.61
CA ASP A 189 28.13 21.97 25.56
C ASP A 189 28.38 20.49 25.95
N VAL A 190 29.49 19.94 25.47
CA VAL A 190 29.81 18.50 25.60
C VAL A 190 30.16 18.11 27.04
N ASP A 191 30.76 19.02 27.80
CA ASP A 191 31.18 18.75 29.18
C ASP A 191 29.95 18.60 30.11
N ILE A 192 28.89 19.39 29.85
CA ILE A 192 27.61 19.26 30.55
C ILE A 192 26.96 17.90 30.27
N PHE A 193 26.92 17.46 29.02
CA PHE A 193 26.33 16.16 28.68
C PHE A 193 27.09 15.00 29.34
N ILE A 194 28.43 15.03 29.34
CA ILE A 194 29.26 13.98 29.94
C ILE A 194 29.08 13.92 31.47
N ASP A 195 29.10 15.06 32.16
CA ASP A 195 28.88 15.08 33.62
C ASP A 195 27.44 14.69 33.99
N TRP A 196 26.44 15.06 33.19
CA TRP A 196 25.05 14.64 33.39
C TRP A 196 24.87 13.12 33.20
N VAL A 197 25.48 12.50 32.18
CA VAL A 197 25.45 11.04 32.02
C VAL A 197 26.13 10.34 33.21
N LYS A 198 27.29 10.84 33.66
CA LYS A 198 27.99 10.35 34.85
C LYS A 198 27.13 10.42 36.11
N LYS A 199 26.38 11.51 36.34
CA LYS A 199 25.39 11.61 37.43
C LYS A 199 24.23 10.63 37.26
N CYS A 200 23.74 10.44 36.03
CA CYS A 200 22.70 9.44 35.73
C CYS A 200 23.15 8.01 36.09
N ARG A 201 24.42 7.66 35.81
CA ARG A 201 25.00 6.37 36.25
C ARG A 201 25.13 6.29 37.78
N GLN A 202 25.62 7.34 38.43
CA GLN A 202 25.72 7.43 39.89
C GLN A 202 24.36 7.30 40.60
N ALA A 203 23.28 7.81 39.99
CA ALA A 203 21.91 7.65 40.48
C ALA A 203 21.31 6.24 40.26
N GLY A 204 22.01 5.34 39.58
CA GLY A 204 21.59 3.97 39.34
C GLY A 204 20.75 3.76 38.08
N ILE A 205 21.02 4.52 37.00
CA ILE A 205 20.57 4.17 35.64
C ILE A 205 21.60 3.20 35.02
N PRO A 206 21.26 1.93 34.71
CA PRO A 206 22.23 0.90 34.32
C PRO A 206 23.07 1.24 33.08
N GLU A 207 24.32 0.78 33.03
CA GLU A 207 25.22 1.02 31.88
C GLU A 207 24.69 0.49 30.54
N ASN A 208 23.92 -0.61 30.58
CA ASN A 208 23.30 -1.19 29.39
C ASN A 208 22.05 -0.43 28.89
N VAL A 209 21.65 0.66 29.56
CA VAL A 209 20.66 1.63 29.06
C VAL A 209 21.44 2.72 28.31
N PRO A 210 21.34 2.82 26.98
CA PRO A 210 21.99 3.87 26.21
C PRO A 210 21.45 5.24 26.61
N ILE A 211 22.33 6.24 26.76
CA ILE A 211 21.93 7.64 26.91
C ILE A 211 22.46 8.39 25.69
N ILE A 212 21.54 8.76 24.81
CA ILE A 212 21.80 9.25 23.46
C ILE A 212 21.73 10.79 23.46
N PRO A 213 22.79 11.51 23.04
CA PRO A 213 22.72 12.96 22.85
C PRO A 213 21.86 13.31 21.64
N GLY A 214 20.96 14.28 21.84
CA GLY A 214 20.33 15.00 20.75
C GLY A 214 21.29 16.04 20.15
N VAL A 215 21.30 16.15 18.83
CA VAL A 215 22.20 17.01 18.05
C VAL A 215 21.36 17.78 17.02
N MET A 216 21.44 19.12 17.01
CA MET A 216 20.82 19.93 15.95
C MET A 216 21.89 20.57 15.05
N PRO A 217 22.00 20.18 13.77
CA PRO A 217 22.86 20.87 12.81
C PRO A 217 22.43 22.31 12.56
N ILE A 218 23.41 23.23 12.46
CA ILE A 218 23.16 24.64 12.18
C ILE A 218 22.80 24.83 10.69
N GLN A 219 21.82 25.71 10.42
CA GLN A 219 21.23 25.92 9.08
C GLN A 219 21.17 27.40 8.68
N THR A 220 20.71 28.24 9.61
CA THR A 220 20.70 29.72 9.55
C THR A 220 20.89 30.25 10.98
N TYR A 221 21.44 31.45 11.14
CA TYR A 221 21.79 31.98 12.47
C TYR A 221 20.56 32.16 13.37
N ASP A 222 19.53 32.83 12.85
CA ASP A 222 18.26 33.06 13.54
C ASP A 222 17.56 31.75 13.90
N SER A 223 17.64 30.73 13.04
CA SER A 223 17.01 29.43 13.32
C SER A 223 17.70 28.70 14.47
N PHE A 224 19.03 28.76 14.52
CA PHE A 224 19.85 28.22 15.60
C PHE A 224 19.58 28.94 16.93
N LEU A 225 19.72 30.29 16.98
CA LEU A 225 19.48 31.06 18.20
C LEU A 225 18.04 30.90 18.73
N ARG A 226 17.04 30.94 17.84
CA ARG A 226 15.63 30.71 18.21
C ARG A 226 15.41 29.32 18.81
N ARG A 227 16.15 28.31 18.34
CA ARG A 227 16.06 26.93 18.83
C ARG A 227 16.74 26.77 20.19
N ALA A 228 18.00 27.19 20.31
CA ALA A 228 18.71 27.20 21.59
C ALA A 228 17.95 27.98 22.68
N LYS A 229 17.38 29.15 22.34
CA LYS A 229 16.53 29.91 23.26
C LYS A 229 15.21 29.22 23.60
N TRP A 230 14.60 28.44 22.69
CA TRP A 230 13.34 27.75 23.01
C TRP A 230 13.57 26.61 24.01
N THR A 231 14.63 25.83 23.85
CA THR A 231 14.98 24.71 24.74
C THR A 231 15.92 25.08 25.90
N GLN A 232 16.26 26.38 26.04
CA GLN A 232 17.16 26.94 27.06
C GLN A 232 18.60 26.39 27.07
N CYS A 233 19.03 25.71 26.00
CA CYS A 233 20.37 25.10 25.90
C CYS A 233 21.49 26.14 25.92
N ARG A 234 22.56 25.85 26.66
CA ARG A 234 23.79 26.64 26.70
C ARG A 234 24.55 26.53 25.39
N VAL A 235 24.64 27.63 24.66
CA VAL A 235 25.56 27.76 23.53
C VAL A 235 26.95 28.15 24.06
N PRO A 236 28.03 27.42 23.73
CA PRO A 236 29.39 27.83 24.08
C PRO A 236 29.75 29.18 23.49
N LYS A 237 30.40 30.05 24.28
CA LYS A 237 30.73 31.43 23.87
C LYS A 237 31.50 31.50 22.54
N HIS A 238 32.42 30.56 22.32
CA HIS A 238 33.24 30.48 21.10
C HIS A 238 32.44 30.11 19.82
N TRP A 239 31.22 29.59 19.94
CA TRP A 239 30.31 29.38 18.79
C TRP A 239 29.73 30.72 18.35
N LEU A 240 29.22 31.51 19.30
CA LEU A 240 28.67 32.85 19.02
C LEU A 240 29.75 33.79 18.47
N GLU A 241 30.98 33.72 18.99
CA GLU A 241 32.11 34.52 18.50
C GLU A 241 32.49 34.22 17.06
N GLN A 242 32.22 33.02 16.55
CA GLN A 242 32.46 32.63 15.16
C GLN A 242 31.24 32.84 14.24
N LEU A 243 30.02 32.70 14.77
CA LEU A 243 28.77 32.75 13.99
C LEU A 243 28.16 34.17 13.90
N GLU A 244 28.26 35.00 14.94
CA GLU A 244 27.73 36.38 14.96
C GLU A 244 28.34 37.29 13.86
N PRO A 245 29.64 37.21 13.50
CA PRO A 245 30.22 38.00 12.40
C PRO A 245 29.66 37.64 11.01
N ILE A 246 29.26 36.38 10.80
CA ILE A 246 28.81 35.83 9.52
C ILE A 246 27.29 35.64 9.44
N LYS A 247 26.54 36.04 10.47
CA LYS A 247 25.10 35.74 10.66
C LYS A 247 24.14 36.06 9.51
N ASN A 248 24.54 36.96 8.60
CA ASN A 248 23.76 37.36 7.42
C ASN A 248 24.10 36.54 6.15
N ASP A 249 25.08 35.65 6.22
CA ASP A 249 25.47 34.72 5.16
C ASP A 249 25.17 33.28 5.60
N ASP A 250 23.99 32.81 5.21
CA ASP A 250 23.53 31.45 5.52
C ASP A 250 24.44 30.34 4.94
N ALA A 251 25.27 30.62 3.92
CA ALA A 251 26.22 29.64 3.40
C ALA A 251 27.44 29.51 4.33
N GLN A 252 28.03 30.63 4.74
CA GLN A 252 29.14 30.62 5.72
C GLN A 252 28.67 30.09 7.09
N VAL A 253 27.46 30.45 7.53
CA VAL A 253 26.86 29.93 8.78
C VAL A 253 26.68 28.42 8.76
N ARG A 254 26.40 27.81 7.60
CA ARG A 254 26.35 26.35 7.47
C ARG A 254 27.73 25.69 7.50
N GLU A 255 28.73 26.29 6.87
CA GLU A 255 30.08 25.70 6.82
C GLU A 255 30.74 25.73 8.20
N VAL A 256 30.80 26.90 8.84
CA VAL A 256 31.31 27.05 10.22
C VAL A 256 30.42 26.28 11.21
N GLY A 257 29.10 26.28 11.00
CA GLY A 257 28.16 25.50 11.80
C GLY A 257 28.34 23.99 11.68
N LYS A 258 28.80 23.48 10.54
CA LYS A 258 29.20 22.08 10.33
C LYS A 258 30.45 21.76 11.13
N ASP A 259 31.50 22.59 11.06
CA ASP A 259 32.75 22.37 11.81
C ASP A 259 32.49 22.30 13.33
N LEU A 260 31.74 23.27 13.87
CA LEU A 260 31.39 23.36 15.29
C LEU A 260 30.59 22.13 15.79
N VAL A 261 29.56 21.72 15.05
CA VAL A 261 28.73 20.56 15.41
C VAL A 261 29.51 19.26 15.24
N ALA A 262 30.38 19.15 14.24
CA ALA A 262 31.26 18.00 14.08
C ALA A 262 32.30 17.89 15.20
N GLU A 263 32.88 19.01 15.67
CA GLU A 263 33.78 19.01 16.84
C GLU A 263 33.08 18.50 18.11
N PHE A 264 31.86 18.99 18.37
CA PHE A 264 31.01 18.54 19.48
C PHE A 264 30.68 17.04 19.39
N CYS A 265 30.25 16.57 18.21
CA CYS A 265 29.96 15.16 17.97
C CYS A 265 31.20 14.26 18.10
N ARG A 266 32.36 14.71 17.63
CA ARG A 266 33.63 13.98 17.72
C ARG A 266 34.05 13.82 19.18
N LYS A 267 34.01 14.91 19.97
CA LYS A 267 34.26 14.87 21.43
C LYS A 267 33.28 13.97 22.20
N LEU A 268 32.00 13.93 21.80
CA LEU A 268 31.03 13.00 22.40
C LEU A 268 31.42 11.54 22.17
N LEU A 269 31.80 11.17 20.95
CA LEU A 269 32.24 9.81 20.61
C LEU A 269 33.58 9.46 21.29
N ASP A 270 34.57 10.36 21.21
CA ASP A 270 35.91 10.19 21.80
C ASP A 270 35.86 10.02 23.34
N SER A 271 34.82 10.54 24.00
CA SER A 271 34.63 10.38 25.45
C SER A 271 34.24 8.97 25.88
N GLY A 272 33.80 8.11 24.96
CA GLY A 272 33.22 6.79 25.27
C GLY A 272 31.85 6.82 25.94
N THR A 273 31.31 8.01 26.26
CA THR A 273 29.99 8.18 26.91
C THR A 273 28.83 7.68 26.05
N THR A 274 29.00 7.73 24.72
CA THR A 274 28.03 7.26 23.73
C THR A 274 28.74 6.84 22.44
N MET A 275 28.16 5.87 21.72
CA MET A 275 28.52 5.54 20.33
C MET A 275 27.37 5.84 19.34
N HIS A 276 26.37 6.63 19.78
CA HIS A 276 25.23 7.02 18.97
C HIS A 276 24.97 8.53 19.02
N LEU A 277 24.58 9.12 17.89
CA LEU A 277 24.23 10.54 17.74
C LEU A 277 22.83 10.68 17.13
N HIS A 278 21.89 11.31 17.83
CA HIS A 278 20.53 11.51 17.33
C HIS A 278 20.36 12.91 16.72
N PHE A 279 20.10 13.00 15.42
CA PHE A 279 20.07 14.27 14.70
C PHE A 279 18.64 14.81 14.47
N TYR A 280 18.37 15.99 15.03
CA TYR A 280 17.19 16.78 14.75
C TYR A 280 17.28 17.40 13.34
N THR A 281 16.80 16.68 12.32
CA THR A 281 17.01 17.08 10.90
C THR A 281 16.28 18.35 10.51
N MET A 282 15.26 18.76 11.28
CA MET A 282 14.30 19.81 10.91
C MET A 282 13.64 19.55 9.52
N ASN A 283 13.46 18.29 9.15
CA ASN A 283 13.00 17.84 7.82
C ASN A 283 13.93 18.31 6.67
N LEU A 284 15.24 18.45 6.92
CA LEU A 284 16.23 18.88 5.93
C LEU A 284 17.47 17.98 5.95
N ALA A 285 18.05 17.75 4.78
CA ALA A 285 19.13 16.77 4.60
C ALA A 285 20.54 17.38 4.60
N ALA A 286 20.70 18.65 4.17
CA ALA A 286 22.00 19.22 3.82
C ALA A 286 22.96 19.34 5.02
N SER A 287 22.63 20.13 6.04
CA SER A 287 23.53 20.30 7.20
C SER A 287 23.79 18.97 7.95
N THR A 288 22.80 18.07 8.02
CA THR A 288 22.98 16.73 8.59
C THR A 288 24.00 15.93 7.78
N ARG A 289 23.88 15.93 6.44
CA ARG A 289 24.85 15.25 5.55
C ARG A 289 26.26 15.81 5.72
N MET A 290 26.41 17.14 5.70
CA MET A 290 27.70 17.82 5.87
C MET A 290 28.39 17.41 7.18
N VAL A 291 27.65 17.33 8.30
CA VAL A 291 28.22 16.89 9.59
C VAL A 291 28.60 15.39 9.57
N LEU A 292 27.82 14.51 8.94
CA LEU A 292 28.16 13.09 8.84
C LEU A 292 29.37 12.81 7.93
N ASP A 293 29.58 13.64 6.89
CA ASP A 293 30.78 13.62 6.04
C ASP A 293 32.02 14.11 6.81
N GLU A 294 31.91 15.23 7.53
CA GLU A 294 32.97 15.81 8.37
C GLU A 294 33.38 14.88 9.54
N LEU A 295 32.44 14.09 10.04
CA LEU A 295 32.71 13.01 10.99
C LEU A 295 33.25 11.73 10.33
N SER A 296 33.17 11.61 9.00
CA SER A 296 33.50 10.39 8.22
C SER A 296 32.79 9.13 8.71
N VAL A 297 31.57 9.28 9.22
CA VAL A 297 30.72 8.16 9.70
C VAL A 297 29.67 7.73 8.67
N ALA A 298 29.37 8.58 7.68
CA ALA A 298 28.50 8.23 6.57
C ALA A 298 29.14 7.16 5.65
N PRO A 299 28.36 6.21 5.10
CA PRO A 299 28.80 5.42 3.96
C PRO A 299 29.16 6.34 2.79
N ALA A 300 30.29 6.06 2.12
CA ALA A 300 30.57 6.67 0.83
C ALA A 300 29.50 6.24 -0.19
N ALA A 301 29.17 7.11 -1.15
CA ALA A 301 28.00 6.94 -2.02
C ALA A 301 28.07 5.70 -2.95
N ASP A 302 29.28 5.18 -3.16
CA ASP A 302 29.63 3.98 -3.92
C ASP A 302 29.96 2.77 -3.03
N SER A 303 29.99 2.94 -1.70
CA SER A 303 30.47 1.90 -0.79
C SER A 303 29.49 0.73 -0.65
N HIS A 304 30.03 -0.49 -0.79
CA HIS A 304 29.29 -1.70 -0.44
C HIS A 304 29.13 -1.80 1.09
N ASN A 305 27.98 -1.35 1.57
CA ASN A 305 27.50 -1.57 2.92
C ASN A 305 26.43 -2.70 2.93
N PRO A 306 26.74 -3.89 3.47
CA PRO A 306 25.80 -5.02 3.47
C PRO A 306 24.57 -4.78 4.36
N ASP A 307 24.64 -3.89 5.36
CA ASP A 307 23.50 -3.51 6.19
C ASP A 307 22.47 -2.68 5.40
N LEU A 308 22.92 -1.95 4.36
CA LEU A 308 22.09 -1.10 3.50
C LEU A 308 21.63 -1.79 2.21
N LYS A 309 22.40 -2.75 1.70
CA LYS A 309 22.09 -3.53 0.49
C LYS A 309 22.23 -5.04 0.76
N PRO A 310 21.47 -5.62 1.70
CA PRO A 310 21.51 -7.06 2.01
C PRO A 310 20.95 -7.92 0.86
N LEU A 311 20.12 -7.33 0.01
CA LEU A 311 19.45 -7.87 -1.17
C LEU A 311 19.58 -6.83 -2.32
N PRO A 312 19.35 -7.19 -3.59
CA PRO A 312 19.41 -6.23 -4.70
C PRO A 312 18.28 -5.18 -4.67
N TRP A 313 17.21 -5.45 -3.93
CA TRP A 313 16.11 -4.54 -3.64
C TRP A 313 15.97 -4.29 -2.13
N ARG A 314 15.32 -3.19 -1.72
CA ARG A 314 15.16 -2.86 -0.30
C ARG A 314 14.05 -3.69 0.35
N GLN A 315 14.40 -4.34 1.45
CA GLN A 315 13.47 -5.15 2.24
C GLN A 315 12.42 -4.29 2.95
N SER A 316 11.24 -4.86 3.17
CA SER A 316 10.16 -4.22 3.93
C SER A 316 10.33 -4.53 5.42
N LEU A 317 10.11 -3.54 6.29
CA LEU A 317 10.08 -3.73 7.75
C LEU A 317 8.65 -3.78 8.32
N GLY A 318 7.64 -3.84 7.45
CA GLY A 318 6.24 -4.03 7.82
C GLY A 318 6.01 -5.32 8.63
N PHE A 319 4.83 -5.42 9.25
CA PHE A 319 4.42 -6.60 10.02
C PHE A 319 4.52 -7.87 9.15
N ASN A 320 5.01 -8.97 9.73
CA ASN A 320 5.36 -10.25 9.08
C ASN A 320 6.32 -10.21 7.86
N ARG A 321 6.65 -9.04 7.30
CA ARG A 321 7.42 -8.89 6.05
C ARG A 321 8.95 -8.90 6.21
N ARG A 322 9.48 -9.05 7.43
CA ARG A 322 10.92 -8.94 7.75
C ARG A 322 11.78 -10.13 7.30
N ASP A 323 11.18 -11.26 6.96
CA ASP A 323 11.88 -12.45 6.45
C ASP A 323 11.71 -12.66 4.94
N GLU A 324 10.90 -11.81 4.27
CA GLU A 324 10.75 -11.78 2.81
C GLU A 324 12.10 -11.50 2.15
N ASN A 325 12.58 -12.42 1.30
CA ASN A 325 13.90 -12.29 0.66
C ASN A 325 13.95 -12.67 -0.82
N VAL A 326 12.81 -13.01 -1.44
CA VAL A 326 12.66 -13.22 -2.88
C VAL A 326 11.42 -12.49 -3.41
N ARG A 327 11.51 -11.88 -4.60
CA ARG A 327 10.42 -11.13 -5.27
C ARG A 327 10.43 -11.30 -6.81
N PRO A 328 9.30 -11.12 -7.50
CA PRO A 328 9.24 -10.98 -8.96
C PRO A 328 9.93 -9.70 -9.43
N ILE A 329 10.64 -9.76 -10.55
CA ILE A 329 11.42 -8.62 -11.08
C ILE A 329 10.56 -7.43 -11.56
N PHE A 330 9.28 -7.67 -11.88
CA PHE A 330 8.41 -6.72 -12.57
C PHE A 330 8.24 -5.39 -11.81
N TRP A 331 7.99 -5.45 -10.51
CA TRP A 331 7.83 -4.26 -9.66
C TRP A 331 9.15 -3.61 -9.19
N ARG A 332 10.31 -3.97 -9.75
CA ARG A 332 11.62 -3.37 -9.42
C ARG A 332 11.57 -1.83 -9.40
N ASN A 333 10.84 -1.24 -10.35
CA ASN A 333 10.73 0.20 -10.51
C ASN A 333 9.46 0.82 -9.87
N ARG A 334 8.61 -0.01 -9.21
CA ARG A 334 7.35 0.35 -8.53
C ARG A 334 7.21 -0.32 -7.16
N LYS A 335 8.29 -0.29 -6.36
CA LYS A 335 8.41 -0.94 -5.02
C LYS A 335 7.23 -0.70 -4.07
N GLN A 336 6.58 0.46 -4.16
CA GLN A 336 5.42 0.82 -3.32
C GLN A 336 4.16 0.06 -3.71
N SER A 337 3.90 -0.13 -5.01
CA SER A 337 2.73 -0.89 -5.48
C SER A 337 2.79 -2.34 -5.04
N TYR A 338 3.96 -2.99 -5.22
CA TYR A 338 4.15 -4.38 -4.78
C TYR A 338 3.90 -4.56 -3.28
N VAL A 339 4.44 -3.66 -2.43
CA VAL A 339 4.22 -3.73 -0.98
C VAL A 339 2.75 -3.50 -0.61
N ALA A 340 2.02 -2.64 -1.33
CA ALA A 340 0.59 -2.43 -1.11
C ALA A 340 -0.25 -3.64 -1.55
N ARG A 341 -0.08 -4.12 -2.78
CA ARG A 341 -0.80 -5.26 -3.38
C ARG A 341 -0.48 -6.61 -2.72
N THR A 342 0.47 -6.64 -1.79
CA THR A 342 0.84 -7.80 -0.95
C THR A 342 0.90 -7.41 0.54
N GLN A 343 0.19 -6.35 0.98
CA GLN A 343 0.16 -6.00 2.41
C GLN A 343 -0.70 -6.99 3.21
N ASP A 344 -1.71 -7.59 2.57
CA ASP A 344 -2.74 -8.46 3.17
C ASP A 344 -2.41 -9.96 2.98
N TRP A 345 -1.13 -10.30 2.77
CA TRP A 345 -0.66 -11.69 2.73
C TRP A 345 -0.28 -12.17 4.13
N ASP A 346 -0.69 -13.38 4.51
CA ASP A 346 -0.38 -13.98 5.82
C ASP A 346 1.12 -14.33 5.96
N GLU A 347 1.69 -14.93 4.93
CA GLU A 347 3.09 -15.35 4.83
C GLU A 347 3.80 -14.74 3.62
N PHE A 348 5.13 -14.60 3.70
CA PHE A 348 5.96 -13.97 2.67
C PHE A 348 7.08 -14.89 2.18
N PRO A 349 7.30 -15.04 0.86
CA PRO A 349 8.30 -15.94 0.31
C PRO A 349 9.74 -15.75 0.84
N ASN A 350 10.31 -16.86 1.30
CA ASN A 350 11.61 -16.96 1.94
C ASN A 350 12.42 -18.13 1.34
N GLY A 351 13.62 -17.84 0.85
CA GLY A 351 14.54 -18.79 0.22
C GLY A 351 14.16 -19.11 -1.22
N ARG A 352 13.07 -19.85 -1.41
CA ARG A 352 12.45 -20.09 -2.72
C ARG A 352 11.13 -19.34 -2.81
N TRP A 353 10.78 -18.91 -4.02
CA TRP A 353 9.42 -18.43 -4.27
C TRP A 353 8.49 -19.65 -4.18
N GLY A 354 7.43 -19.51 -3.39
CA GLY A 354 6.47 -20.59 -3.12
C GLY A 354 5.49 -20.78 -4.27
N ASP A 355 4.39 -21.47 -3.98
CA ASP A 355 3.26 -21.57 -4.89
C ASP A 355 2.55 -20.21 -5.01
N SER A 356 2.65 -19.57 -6.18
CA SER A 356 2.03 -18.26 -6.45
C SER A 356 0.50 -18.27 -6.43
N ARG A 357 -0.13 -19.44 -6.23
CA ARG A 357 -1.57 -19.60 -6.04
C ARG A 357 -2.03 -19.31 -4.60
N SER A 358 -1.16 -18.87 -3.70
CA SER A 358 -1.53 -18.43 -2.35
C SER A 358 -0.59 -17.35 -1.79
N PRO A 359 -1.09 -16.17 -1.37
CA PRO A 359 -2.40 -15.55 -1.67
C PRO A 359 -2.39 -14.82 -3.03
N ALA A 360 -3.56 -14.36 -3.48
CA ALA A 360 -3.65 -13.53 -4.69
C ALA A 360 -3.01 -12.15 -4.49
N PHE A 361 -2.51 -11.53 -5.57
CA PHE A 361 -2.18 -10.10 -5.56
C PHE A 361 -3.46 -9.27 -5.47
N GLY A 362 -3.48 -8.28 -4.58
CA GLY A 362 -4.63 -7.39 -4.39
C GLY A 362 -5.00 -6.59 -5.65
N SER A 363 -6.29 -6.28 -5.80
CA SER A 363 -6.86 -5.53 -6.92
C SER A 363 -6.43 -4.06 -6.91
N LEU A 364 -6.23 -3.46 -8.10
CA LEU A 364 -5.58 -2.15 -8.24
C LEU A 364 -6.34 -1.02 -7.52
N ASP A 365 -7.67 -1.03 -7.62
CA ASP A 365 -8.54 0.01 -7.07
C ASP A 365 -8.50 0.05 -5.53
N ALA A 366 -8.36 -1.11 -4.88
CA ALA A 366 -8.39 -1.23 -3.42
C ALA A 366 -7.19 -0.55 -2.73
N TYR A 367 -6.07 -0.36 -3.44
CA TYR A 367 -4.86 0.29 -2.91
C TYR A 367 -4.55 1.63 -3.58
N GLY A 368 -5.43 2.13 -4.45
CA GLY A 368 -5.23 3.39 -5.18
C GLY A 368 -4.01 3.36 -6.09
N ILE A 369 -3.72 2.23 -6.75
CA ILE A 369 -2.55 2.09 -7.61
C ILE A 369 -2.72 2.94 -8.87
N GLY A 370 -1.86 3.95 -9.02
CA GLY A 370 -1.92 4.86 -10.17
C GLY A 370 -0.62 5.61 -10.43
N LEU A 371 -0.73 6.67 -11.24
CA LEU A 371 0.37 7.58 -11.56
C LEU A 371 0.62 8.55 -10.41
N LYS A 372 1.90 8.90 -10.19
CA LYS A 372 2.27 9.98 -9.27
C LYS A 372 2.08 11.35 -9.93
N GLY A 373 1.88 12.38 -9.09
CA GLY A 373 1.66 13.75 -9.55
C GLY A 373 0.23 14.00 -10.09
N THR A 374 0.01 15.19 -10.65
CA THR A 374 -1.24 15.55 -11.32
C THR A 374 -1.12 15.40 -12.83
N ASN A 375 -2.23 15.31 -13.55
CA ASN A 375 -2.24 15.29 -15.02
C ASN A 375 -1.52 16.50 -15.64
N GLU A 376 -1.49 17.66 -14.95
CA GLU A 376 -0.71 18.83 -15.38
C GLU A 376 0.80 18.63 -15.21
N HIS A 377 1.24 18.03 -14.09
CA HIS A 377 2.64 17.65 -13.89
C HIS A 377 3.08 16.61 -14.91
N ASN A 378 2.25 15.60 -15.16
CA ASN A 378 2.53 14.49 -16.06
C ASN A 378 2.56 14.94 -17.53
N ARG A 379 1.64 15.82 -17.96
CA ARG A 379 1.74 16.50 -19.27
C ARG A 379 3.00 17.34 -19.40
N LYS A 380 3.45 18.02 -18.34
CA LYS A 380 4.68 18.81 -18.35
C LYS A 380 5.94 17.92 -18.43
N LEU A 381 5.91 16.73 -17.84
CA LEU A 381 7.04 15.79 -17.81
C LEU A 381 7.17 14.97 -19.09
N TRP A 382 6.06 14.46 -19.62
CA TRP A 382 6.02 13.55 -20.78
C TRP A 382 5.66 14.24 -22.11
N GLY A 383 5.25 15.51 -22.06
CA GLY A 383 4.76 16.24 -23.22
C GLY A 383 3.44 15.69 -23.75
N GLU A 384 3.09 16.06 -24.98
CA GLU A 384 1.89 15.61 -25.69
C GLU A 384 2.28 14.87 -26.98
N PRO A 385 2.70 13.59 -26.89
CA PRO A 385 3.18 12.83 -28.05
C PRO A 385 2.02 12.46 -28.98
N LYS A 386 2.10 12.88 -30.25
CA LYS A 386 1.08 12.64 -31.29
C LYS A 386 1.48 11.58 -32.32
N THR A 387 2.70 11.03 -32.21
CA THR A 387 3.27 10.04 -33.14
C THR A 387 4.11 9.01 -32.38
N ALA A 388 4.25 7.80 -32.92
CA ALA A 388 5.13 6.77 -32.36
C ALA A 388 6.59 7.26 -32.22
N GLN A 389 7.06 8.09 -33.16
CA GLN A 389 8.35 8.78 -33.09
C GLN A 389 8.51 9.60 -31.80
N GLN A 390 7.47 10.32 -31.37
CA GLN A 390 7.54 11.17 -30.17
C GLN A 390 7.49 10.35 -28.87
N VAL A 391 6.83 9.18 -28.89
CA VAL A 391 6.90 8.21 -27.78
C VAL A 391 8.29 7.58 -27.70
N ALA A 392 8.88 7.19 -28.83
CA ALA A 392 10.27 6.73 -28.91
C ALA A 392 11.26 7.78 -28.39
N GLU A 393 11.11 9.05 -28.80
CA GLU A 393 11.94 10.17 -28.34
C GLU A 393 11.77 10.47 -26.83
N LEU A 394 10.58 10.27 -26.27
CA LEU A 394 10.33 10.36 -24.82
C LEU A 394 11.11 9.29 -24.05
N PHE A 395 11.05 8.03 -24.48
CA PHE A 395 11.78 6.93 -23.85
C PHE A 395 13.31 7.08 -23.98
N VAL A 396 13.81 7.53 -25.14
CA VAL A 396 15.22 7.92 -25.31
C VAL A 396 15.56 9.12 -24.41
N GLY A 397 14.62 10.03 -24.17
CA GLY A 397 14.73 11.10 -23.17
C GLY A 397 14.96 10.57 -21.75
N TYR A 398 14.20 9.57 -21.32
CA TYR A 398 14.38 8.90 -20.03
C TYR A 398 15.72 8.14 -19.95
N MET A 399 16.06 7.34 -20.96
CA MET A 399 17.35 6.62 -21.03
C MET A 399 18.58 7.56 -21.04
N SER A 400 18.41 8.80 -21.54
CA SER A 400 19.45 9.84 -21.52
C SER A 400 19.38 10.80 -20.32
N GLY A 401 18.51 10.53 -19.34
CA GLY A 401 18.39 11.32 -18.10
C GLY A 401 17.79 12.73 -18.28
N LYS A 402 17.13 12.99 -19.41
CA LYS A 402 16.41 14.25 -19.69
C LYS A 402 14.98 14.27 -19.14
N VAL A 403 14.46 13.08 -18.83
CA VAL A 403 13.14 12.84 -18.24
C VAL A 403 13.38 12.01 -16.99
N GLU A 404 12.79 12.40 -15.87
CA GLU A 404 13.14 11.82 -14.55
C GLU A 404 12.40 10.51 -14.24
N SER A 405 11.22 10.29 -14.85
CA SER A 405 10.38 9.10 -14.63
C SER A 405 9.43 8.84 -15.83
N LEU A 406 8.91 7.62 -15.90
CA LEU A 406 7.90 7.16 -16.86
C LEU A 406 6.71 6.54 -16.08
N PRO A 407 5.53 6.30 -16.68
CA PRO A 407 4.38 5.70 -15.99
C PRO A 407 4.72 4.43 -15.18
N TRP A 408 5.60 3.60 -15.73
CA TRP A 408 6.04 2.31 -15.16
C TRP A 408 7.33 2.39 -14.33
N SER A 409 8.01 3.54 -14.28
CA SER A 409 9.27 3.71 -13.56
C SER A 409 9.32 5.05 -12.82
N GLU A 410 9.14 5.00 -11.50
CA GLU A 410 8.95 6.18 -10.65
C GLU A 410 10.25 6.89 -10.25
N ALA A 411 11.39 6.44 -10.78
CA ALA A 411 12.71 6.95 -10.46
C ALA A 411 13.63 7.02 -11.71
N PRO A 412 14.67 7.85 -11.70
CA PRO A 412 15.67 7.89 -12.77
C PRO A 412 16.38 6.55 -12.96
N ILE A 413 16.89 6.32 -14.18
CA ILE A 413 17.63 5.12 -14.55
C ILE A 413 18.83 4.86 -13.62
N SER A 414 18.87 3.65 -13.04
CA SER A 414 19.96 3.20 -12.16
C SER A 414 21.23 2.85 -12.95
N SER A 415 22.42 3.14 -12.38
CA SER A 415 23.73 2.86 -13.00
C SER A 415 24.01 1.39 -13.31
N GLU A 416 23.24 0.45 -12.76
CA GLU A 416 23.20 -0.95 -13.19
C GLU A 416 22.91 -1.11 -14.69
N ALA A 417 22.11 -0.22 -15.26
CA ALA A 417 21.79 -0.20 -16.69
C ALA A 417 22.82 0.56 -17.54
N ASP A 418 23.88 1.14 -16.98
CA ASP A 418 24.89 1.88 -17.78
C ASP A 418 25.60 0.99 -18.81
N SER A 419 25.78 -0.30 -18.48
CA SER A 419 26.30 -1.33 -19.39
C SER A 419 25.39 -1.60 -20.58
N LEU A 420 24.08 -1.43 -20.43
CA LEU A 420 23.06 -1.64 -21.47
C LEU A 420 22.57 -0.35 -22.12
N ARG A 421 22.89 0.82 -21.56
CA ARG A 421 22.24 2.11 -21.86
C ARG A 421 22.20 2.44 -23.35
N GLN A 422 23.25 2.12 -24.10
CA GLN A 422 23.32 2.41 -25.53
C GLN A 422 22.52 1.42 -26.39
N ASP A 423 22.42 0.14 -25.99
CA ASP A 423 21.54 -0.85 -26.61
C ASP A 423 20.05 -0.53 -26.32
N LEU A 424 19.73 -0.12 -25.08
CA LEU A 424 18.39 0.35 -24.70
C LEU A 424 18.00 1.62 -25.49
N ILE A 425 18.91 2.59 -25.66
CA ILE A 425 18.66 3.78 -26.50
C ILE A 425 18.38 3.37 -27.96
N ASP A 426 19.11 2.40 -28.50
CA ASP A 426 18.89 1.91 -29.87
C ASP A 426 17.49 1.28 -30.02
N LEU A 427 17.11 0.35 -29.13
CA LEU A 427 15.77 -0.27 -29.10
C LEU A 427 14.65 0.79 -29.05
N ASN A 428 14.71 1.70 -28.08
CA ASN A 428 13.72 2.75 -27.94
C ASN A 428 13.67 3.67 -29.17
N SER A 429 14.82 4.00 -29.78
CA SER A 429 14.89 4.80 -31.01
C SER A 429 14.28 4.13 -32.25
N ARG A 430 14.01 2.81 -32.18
CA ARG A 430 13.30 2.03 -33.20
C ARG A 430 11.83 1.77 -32.86
N GLY A 431 11.32 2.36 -31.77
CA GLY A 431 9.96 2.18 -31.27
C GLY A 431 9.75 0.90 -30.44
N LEU A 432 10.83 0.24 -30.00
CA LEU A 432 10.79 -0.95 -29.16
C LEU A 432 10.93 -0.47 -27.70
N LEU A 433 9.79 -0.22 -27.03
CA LEU A 433 9.74 0.64 -25.85
C LEU A 433 10.08 -0.13 -24.56
N THR A 434 11.28 0.09 -24.02
CA THR A 434 11.81 -0.72 -22.90
C THR A 434 11.29 -0.25 -21.55
N ILE A 435 10.75 -1.18 -20.75
CA ILE A 435 10.08 -0.93 -19.47
C ILE A 435 11.01 -1.21 -18.27
N ASN A 436 11.77 -2.30 -18.35
CA ASN A 436 12.58 -2.83 -17.26
C ASN A 436 13.74 -3.68 -17.85
N SER A 437 14.87 -3.79 -17.14
CA SER A 437 16.06 -4.49 -17.66
C SER A 437 17.08 -4.79 -16.58
N GLN A 438 17.82 -5.89 -16.70
CA GLN A 438 19.09 -6.09 -16.00
C GLN A 438 20.14 -6.77 -16.92
N PRO A 439 21.44 -6.45 -16.78
CA PRO A 439 22.49 -7.11 -17.55
C PRO A 439 22.77 -8.53 -17.05
N ALA A 440 23.40 -9.36 -17.88
CA ALA A 440 24.00 -10.60 -17.39
C ALA A 440 25.25 -10.30 -16.54
N VAL A 441 25.46 -11.08 -15.49
CA VAL A 441 26.61 -10.98 -14.58
C VAL A 441 27.09 -12.38 -14.23
N ASP A 442 28.29 -12.74 -14.70
CA ASP A 442 29.00 -13.97 -14.31
C ASP A 442 29.95 -13.67 -13.12
N GLY A 443 29.48 -13.95 -11.91
CA GLY A 443 30.33 -14.03 -10.72
C GLY A 443 31.00 -12.72 -10.29
N ALA A 444 30.31 -11.58 -10.37
CA ALA A 444 30.81 -10.34 -9.77
C ALA A 444 30.99 -10.50 -8.25
N LYS A 445 31.97 -9.82 -7.65
CA LYS A 445 32.11 -9.80 -6.18
C LYS A 445 30.86 -9.24 -5.53
N SER A 446 30.44 -9.81 -4.39
CA SER A 446 29.34 -9.23 -3.60
C SER A 446 29.61 -7.79 -3.17
N SER A 447 30.88 -7.39 -3.08
CA SER A 447 31.31 -6.01 -2.82
C SER A 447 31.50 -5.12 -4.05
N HIS A 448 31.01 -5.51 -5.23
CA HIS A 448 31.05 -4.67 -6.43
C HIS A 448 30.13 -3.45 -6.27
N THR A 449 30.59 -2.26 -6.64
CA THR A 449 29.86 -0.98 -6.45
C THR A 449 28.47 -1.01 -7.12
N THR A 450 28.41 -1.36 -8.40
CA THR A 450 27.17 -1.53 -9.17
C THR A 450 26.34 -2.75 -8.72
N TYR A 451 26.79 -3.95 -9.07
CA TYR A 451 26.00 -5.19 -8.96
C TYR A 451 25.98 -5.83 -7.57
N GLY A 452 26.91 -5.45 -6.69
CA GLY A 452 27.14 -6.14 -5.42
C GLY A 452 26.04 -5.92 -4.39
N TRP A 453 25.65 -6.99 -3.68
CA TRP A 453 24.70 -7.01 -2.57
C TRP A 453 25.02 -8.19 -1.64
N GLY A 454 24.43 -8.21 -0.45
CA GLY A 454 24.60 -9.28 0.54
C GLY A 454 25.96 -9.28 1.25
N PRO A 455 26.32 -10.34 1.99
CA PRO A 455 27.57 -10.42 2.74
C PRO A 455 28.84 -10.24 1.91
N LYS A 456 29.88 -9.64 2.50
CA LYS A 456 31.22 -9.52 1.90
C LYS A 456 31.85 -10.89 1.59
N ASN A 457 32.80 -10.91 0.65
CA ASN A 457 33.53 -12.10 0.19
C ASN A 457 32.69 -13.17 -0.56
N GLY A 458 31.43 -12.87 -0.89
CA GLY A 458 30.61 -13.69 -1.79
C GLY A 458 30.75 -13.30 -3.27
N TYR A 459 29.94 -13.94 -4.09
CA TYR A 459 29.76 -13.66 -5.51
C TYR A 459 28.29 -13.55 -5.86
N VAL A 460 27.94 -12.63 -6.75
CA VAL A 460 26.58 -12.38 -7.23
C VAL A 460 26.50 -12.59 -8.74
N TYR A 461 25.34 -13.05 -9.20
CA TYR A 461 25.09 -13.48 -10.57
C TYR A 461 23.73 -12.96 -11.05
N GLN A 462 23.64 -12.65 -12.34
CA GLN A 462 22.41 -12.20 -13.00
C GLN A 462 22.30 -12.86 -14.38
N LYS A 463 21.10 -13.32 -14.73
CA LYS A 463 20.70 -13.55 -16.13
C LYS A 463 20.33 -12.21 -16.78
N ALA A 464 20.58 -12.07 -18.08
CA ALA A 464 20.05 -10.92 -18.81
C ALA A 464 18.52 -10.95 -18.78
N TYR A 465 17.92 -9.79 -18.51
CA TYR A 465 16.47 -9.60 -18.53
C TYR A 465 16.14 -8.34 -19.33
N LEU A 466 15.12 -8.43 -20.18
CA LEU A 466 14.54 -7.29 -20.88
C LEU A 466 13.02 -7.39 -20.86
N GLU A 467 12.38 -6.28 -20.48
CA GLU A 467 10.94 -6.09 -20.54
C GLU A 467 10.66 -4.94 -21.51
N VAL A 468 9.83 -5.19 -22.53
CA VAL A 468 9.66 -4.30 -23.68
C VAL A 468 8.24 -4.38 -24.22
N LEU A 469 7.66 -3.23 -24.56
CA LEU A 469 6.35 -3.12 -25.20
C LEU A 469 6.52 -3.17 -26.72
N ILE A 470 5.87 -4.13 -27.37
CA ILE A 470 6.08 -4.50 -28.78
C ILE A 470 4.79 -4.30 -29.60
N HIS A 471 4.91 -3.57 -30.71
CA HIS A 471 3.83 -3.38 -31.66
C HIS A 471 3.39 -4.72 -32.31
N PRO A 472 2.08 -5.01 -32.46
CA PRO A 472 1.60 -6.33 -32.89
C PRO A 472 2.17 -6.86 -34.20
N ALA A 473 2.46 -6.00 -35.18
CA ALA A 473 3.04 -6.41 -36.46
C ALA A 473 4.49 -6.94 -36.35
N ILE A 474 5.20 -6.64 -35.25
CA ILE A 474 6.58 -7.07 -35.01
C ILE A 474 6.60 -8.41 -34.26
N LEU A 475 5.63 -8.64 -33.36
CA LEU A 475 5.62 -9.75 -32.42
C LEU A 475 5.84 -11.14 -33.06
N PRO A 476 5.20 -11.51 -34.19
CA PRO A 476 5.38 -12.85 -34.76
C PRO A 476 6.83 -13.13 -35.15
N LYS A 477 7.55 -12.13 -35.72
CA LYS A 477 8.96 -12.30 -36.10
C LYS A 477 9.92 -12.24 -34.91
N LEU A 478 9.50 -11.61 -33.80
CA LEU A 478 10.23 -11.68 -32.54
C LEU A 478 10.07 -13.06 -31.87
N ILE A 479 8.85 -13.62 -31.85
CA ILE A 479 8.58 -14.96 -31.31
C ILE A 479 9.37 -16.02 -32.09
N GLU A 480 9.33 -16.00 -33.42
CA GLU A 480 10.11 -16.91 -34.28
C GLU A 480 11.61 -16.93 -33.89
N ARG A 481 12.20 -15.76 -33.66
CA ARG A 481 13.61 -15.62 -33.24
C ARG A 481 13.90 -16.03 -31.80
N MET A 482 12.89 -15.99 -30.92
CA MET A 482 13.02 -16.47 -29.53
C MET A 482 12.89 -18.00 -29.47
N GLU A 483 11.98 -18.58 -30.25
CA GLU A 483 11.81 -20.03 -30.38
C GLU A 483 12.97 -20.70 -31.14
N GLU A 484 13.70 -19.96 -31.98
CA GLU A 484 14.98 -20.37 -32.59
C GLU A 484 16.15 -20.57 -31.59
N LYS A 485 16.01 -20.16 -30.31
CA LYS A 485 17.04 -20.27 -29.27
C LYS A 485 16.57 -21.06 -28.04
N GLU A 486 17.21 -22.18 -27.74
CA GLU A 486 16.89 -23.02 -26.56
C GLU A 486 17.18 -22.29 -25.23
N GLU A 487 18.08 -21.30 -25.22
CA GLU A 487 18.45 -20.53 -24.04
C GLU A 487 17.48 -19.40 -23.69
N ILE A 488 16.59 -19.00 -24.60
CA ILE A 488 15.66 -17.88 -24.38
C ILE A 488 14.34 -18.38 -23.79
N THR A 489 13.93 -17.81 -22.66
CA THR A 489 12.56 -17.98 -22.14
C THR A 489 11.83 -16.64 -22.15
N TYR A 490 10.61 -16.60 -22.67
CA TYR A 490 9.84 -15.37 -22.80
C TYR A 490 8.37 -15.51 -22.38
N TYR A 491 7.74 -14.38 -22.05
CA TYR A 491 6.29 -14.25 -21.93
C TYR A 491 5.84 -12.98 -22.67
N ALA A 492 4.90 -13.12 -23.60
CA ALA A 492 4.28 -12.03 -24.34
C ALA A 492 2.77 -12.02 -24.06
N VAL A 493 2.22 -10.89 -23.59
CA VAL A 493 0.80 -10.78 -23.25
C VAL A 493 0.25 -9.43 -23.72
N ASN A 494 -1.03 -9.39 -24.11
CA ASN A 494 -1.74 -8.16 -24.46
C ASN A 494 -2.72 -7.72 -23.36
N HIS A 495 -3.36 -6.56 -23.54
CA HIS A 495 -4.35 -6.03 -22.59
C HIS A 495 -5.54 -6.98 -22.35
N SER A 496 -5.97 -7.73 -23.37
CA SER A 496 -6.99 -8.78 -23.25
C SER A 496 -6.51 -10.06 -22.53
N GLY A 497 -5.25 -10.13 -22.12
CA GLY A 497 -4.70 -11.23 -21.32
C GLY A 497 -4.28 -12.48 -22.10
N GLU A 498 -4.24 -12.43 -23.44
CA GLU A 498 -3.80 -13.54 -24.29
C GLU A 498 -2.29 -13.77 -24.13
N LEU A 499 -1.91 -14.80 -23.36
CA LEU A 499 -0.51 -15.13 -23.07
C LEU A 499 0.08 -16.05 -24.16
N LYS A 500 1.27 -15.68 -24.64
CA LYS A 500 2.14 -16.47 -25.53
C LYS A 500 3.49 -16.65 -24.85
N THR A 501 3.96 -17.88 -24.70
CA THR A 501 5.19 -18.22 -23.98
C THR A 501 5.71 -19.58 -24.44
N ASN A 502 7.03 -19.78 -24.36
CA ASN A 502 7.68 -21.08 -24.50
C ASN A 502 7.94 -21.79 -23.14
N VAL A 503 7.51 -21.20 -22.03
CA VAL A 503 7.60 -21.81 -20.69
C VAL A 503 6.39 -22.72 -20.46
N SER A 504 6.64 -23.93 -19.97
CA SER A 504 5.58 -24.90 -19.63
C SER A 504 4.70 -24.44 -18.47
N SER A 505 3.45 -24.90 -18.42
CA SER A 505 2.52 -24.69 -17.28
C SER A 505 3.13 -25.11 -15.94
N ASP A 506 3.94 -26.16 -15.97
CA ASP A 506 4.56 -26.80 -14.82
C ASP A 506 5.97 -26.21 -14.55
N GLY A 507 6.35 -25.18 -15.30
CA GLY A 507 7.62 -24.48 -15.21
C GLY A 507 7.68 -23.61 -13.96
N GLY A 508 8.37 -24.10 -12.93
CA GLY A 508 8.59 -23.37 -11.68
C GLY A 508 9.37 -22.05 -11.87
N PRO A 509 9.38 -21.16 -10.85
CA PRO A 509 9.91 -19.79 -10.97
C PRO A 509 11.36 -19.75 -11.47
N ASN A 510 11.61 -19.00 -12.55
CA ASN A 510 12.95 -18.85 -13.12
C ASN A 510 13.76 -17.84 -12.30
N ALA A 511 14.78 -18.31 -11.59
CA ALA A 511 15.70 -17.43 -10.86
C ALA A 511 16.59 -16.64 -11.83
N VAL A 512 16.50 -15.32 -11.77
CA VAL A 512 17.26 -14.39 -12.63
C VAL A 512 18.35 -13.62 -11.90
N THR A 513 18.32 -13.55 -10.56
CA THR A 513 19.41 -12.98 -9.75
C THR A 513 19.66 -13.87 -8.53
N TRP A 514 20.92 -14.24 -8.29
CA TRP A 514 21.30 -15.05 -7.12
C TRP A 514 22.70 -14.70 -6.60
N GLY A 515 22.99 -15.14 -5.38
CA GLY A 515 24.25 -14.86 -4.68
C GLY A 515 24.71 -16.06 -3.86
N VAL A 516 26.02 -16.31 -3.90
CA VAL A 516 26.72 -17.39 -3.18
C VAL A 516 27.66 -16.75 -2.18
N PHE A 517 27.45 -17.00 -0.89
CA PHE A 517 28.14 -16.32 0.21
C PHE A 517 28.81 -17.31 1.16
N PRO A 518 30.01 -17.02 1.69
CA PRO A 518 30.68 -17.89 2.66
C PRO A 518 29.79 -18.12 3.91
N GLY A 519 29.57 -19.39 4.26
CA GLY A 519 28.78 -19.75 5.44
C GLY A 519 27.27 -19.56 5.32
N LYS A 520 26.73 -19.40 4.11
CA LYS A 520 25.28 -19.38 3.84
C LYS A 520 24.90 -20.29 2.67
N GLU A 521 23.62 -20.63 2.59
CA GLU A 521 23.01 -21.20 1.40
C GLU A 521 22.91 -20.17 0.25
N ILE A 522 22.53 -20.62 -0.94
CA ILE A 522 22.34 -19.76 -2.10
C ILE A 522 21.09 -18.89 -1.89
N VAL A 523 21.24 -17.57 -1.98
CA VAL A 523 20.12 -16.62 -1.91
C VAL A 523 19.72 -16.25 -3.34
N GLN A 524 18.46 -16.45 -3.72
CA GLN A 524 17.95 -16.19 -5.08
C GLN A 524 16.84 -15.11 -5.07
N PRO A 525 17.19 -13.84 -4.81
CA PRO A 525 16.21 -12.82 -4.43
C PRO A 525 15.36 -12.25 -5.57
N THR A 526 15.58 -12.65 -6.83
CA THR A 526 14.81 -12.13 -7.97
C THR A 526 14.48 -13.25 -8.96
N ILE A 527 13.19 -13.36 -9.27
CA ILE A 527 12.60 -14.39 -10.13
C ILE A 527 11.74 -13.78 -11.25
N VAL A 528 11.45 -14.60 -12.26
CA VAL A 528 10.41 -14.39 -13.29
C VAL A 528 9.45 -15.59 -13.24
N GLU A 529 8.15 -15.33 -13.19
CA GLU A 529 7.10 -16.35 -12.99
C GLU A 529 5.77 -15.86 -13.60
N THR A 530 4.97 -16.80 -14.12
CA THR A 530 3.75 -16.57 -14.92
C THR A 530 2.65 -15.82 -14.19
N VAL A 531 2.18 -16.30 -13.04
CA VAL A 531 1.07 -15.69 -12.28
C VAL A 531 1.43 -14.29 -11.85
N SER A 532 2.67 -14.11 -11.39
CA SER A 532 3.24 -12.80 -11.03
C SER A 532 3.30 -11.85 -12.24
N PHE A 533 3.61 -12.34 -13.45
CA PHE A 533 3.60 -11.53 -14.66
C PHE A 533 2.19 -11.12 -15.09
N LEU A 534 1.20 -11.99 -14.95
CA LEU A 534 -0.21 -11.68 -15.23
C LEU A 534 -0.80 -10.69 -14.22
N ALA A 535 -0.41 -10.77 -12.94
CA ALA A 535 -0.78 -9.78 -11.94
C ALA A 535 -0.10 -8.41 -12.16
N TRP A 536 1.10 -8.39 -12.77
CA TRP A 536 1.78 -7.16 -13.20
C TRP A 536 1.16 -6.55 -14.47
N ARG A 537 0.83 -7.37 -15.48
CA ARG A 537 0.14 -6.97 -16.72
C ARG A 537 -1.02 -6.01 -16.47
N ASP A 538 -1.86 -6.32 -15.48
CA ASP A 538 -3.05 -5.53 -15.17
C ASP A 538 -2.68 -4.12 -14.70
N GLU A 539 -1.67 -4.01 -13.83
CA GLU A 539 -1.11 -2.72 -13.40
C GLU A 539 -0.41 -1.99 -14.55
N PHE A 540 0.37 -2.70 -15.36
CA PHE A 540 1.06 -2.15 -16.51
C PHE A 540 0.09 -1.45 -17.47
N TYR A 541 -1.00 -2.13 -17.86
CA TYR A 541 -1.97 -1.56 -18.78
C TYR A 541 -2.87 -0.52 -18.12
N HIS A 542 -3.24 -0.68 -16.84
CA HIS A 542 -3.93 0.37 -16.09
C HIS A 542 -3.13 1.69 -16.08
N LEU A 543 -1.82 1.63 -15.82
CA LEU A 543 -0.93 2.82 -15.85
C LEU A 543 -0.83 3.43 -17.26
N GLY A 544 -0.87 2.62 -18.32
CA GLY A 544 -0.95 3.11 -19.71
C GLY A 544 -2.27 3.83 -20.02
N LEU A 545 -3.38 3.29 -19.52
CA LEU A 545 -4.70 3.92 -19.65
C LEU A 545 -4.79 5.22 -18.83
N GLU A 546 -4.26 5.26 -17.61
CA GLU A 546 -4.12 6.50 -16.81
C GLU A 546 -3.23 7.54 -17.49
N TRP A 547 -2.15 7.12 -18.16
CA TRP A 547 -1.34 8.04 -18.96
C TRP A 547 -2.17 8.63 -20.12
N SER A 548 -3.03 7.85 -20.78
CA SER A 548 -3.95 8.40 -21.78
C SER A 548 -4.92 9.44 -21.16
N LYS A 549 -5.42 9.20 -19.94
CA LYS A 549 -6.32 10.11 -19.21
C LYS A 549 -5.66 11.42 -18.77
N CYS A 550 -4.33 11.54 -18.85
CA CYS A 550 -3.63 12.81 -18.67
C CYS A 550 -3.95 13.84 -19.78
N TYR A 551 -4.51 13.40 -20.92
CA TYR A 551 -4.82 14.22 -22.09
C TYR A 551 -6.33 14.30 -22.35
N ASP A 552 -6.78 15.42 -22.91
CA ASP A 552 -8.20 15.67 -23.20
C ASP A 552 -8.75 14.73 -24.29
N GLU A 553 -10.05 14.42 -24.24
CA GLU A 553 -10.59 13.25 -24.94
C GLU A 553 -10.45 13.28 -26.47
N ALA A 554 -10.57 14.48 -27.05
CA ALA A 554 -10.47 14.69 -28.50
C ALA A 554 -9.02 14.78 -29.03
N THR A 555 -7.99 14.63 -28.17
CA THR A 555 -6.58 14.77 -28.60
C THR A 555 -6.03 13.55 -29.30
N GLU A 556 -5.15 13.78 -30.28
CA GLU A 556 -4.39 12.71 -30.94
C GLU A 556 -3.48 11.99 -29.94
N SER A 557 -2.96 12.72 -28.94
CA SER A 557 -2.12 12.20 -27.86
C SER A 557 -2.84 11.15 -27.01
N ARG A 558 -4.07 11.44 -26.56
CA ARG A 558 -4.88 10.44 -25.84
C ARG A 558 -5.14 9.22 -26.70
N ARG A 559 -5.52 9.41 -27.97
CA ARG A 559 -5.79 8.31 -28.89
C ARG A 559 -4.56 7.42 -29.06
N LEU A 560 -3.38 7.99 -29.30
CA LEU A 560 -2.15 7.24 -29.49
C LEU A 560 -1.73 6.48 -28.22
N ILE A 561 -1.69 7.13 -27.05
CA ILE A 561 -1.29 6.47 -25.81
C ILE A 561 -2.27 5.36 -25.43
N ARG A 562 -3.57 5.58 -25.66
CA ARG A 562 -4.59 4.55 -25.46
C ARG A 562 -4.45 3.39 -26.45
N GLU A 563 -4.21 3.67 -27.74
CA GLU A 563 -3.98 2.64 -28.78
C GLU A 563 -2.74 1.79 -28.47
N ILE A 564 -1.67 2.40 -27.96
CA ILE A 564 -0.47 1.70 -27.47
C ILE A 564 -0.83 0.79 -26.27
N ALA A 565 -1.56 1.30 -25.28
CA ALA A 565 -1.98 0.52 -24.12
C ALA A 565 -2.99 -0.60 -24.45
N GLU A 566 -3.93 -0.37 -25.36
CA GLU A 566 -4.99 -1.34 -25.70
C GLU A 566 -4.49 -2.46 -26.62
N SER A 567 -3.48 -2.22 -27.46
CA SER A 567 -3.09 -3.15 -28.54
C SER A 567 -1.66 -3.69 -28.51
N TRP A 568 -0.67 -3.00 -27.91
CA TRP A 568 0.71 -3.49 -27.94
C TRP A 568 0.95 -4.56 -26.88
N TYR A 569 1.83 -5.52 -27.17
CA TYR A 569 2.13 -6.64 -26.28
C TYR A 569 3.26 -6.30 -25.33
N LEU A 570 3.03 -6.49 -24.02
CA LEU A 570 4.09 -6.50 -23.02
C LEU A 570 4.85 -7.83 -23.15
N VAL A 571 6.14 -7.74 -23.49
CA VAL A 571 7.02 -8.91 -23.64
C VAL A 571 8.12 -8.83 -22.60
N ASN A 572 8.27 -9.87 -21.78
CA ASN A 572 9.46 -10.07 -20.96
C ASN A 572 10.28 -11.26 -21.49
N ILE A 573 11.61 -11.09 -21.48
CA ILE A 573 12.59 -12.00 -22.08
C ILE A 573 13.71 -12.22 -21.06
N VAL A 574 14.04 -13.48 -20.81
CA VAL A 574 15.19 -13.92 -20.01
C VAL A 574 16.13 -14.74 -20.89
N ASP A 575 17.42 -14.38 -20.90
CA ASP A 575 18.47 -15.23 -21.43
C ASP A 575 19.00 -16.13 -20.30
N ASN A 576 18.97 -17.45 -20.51
CA ASN A 576 19.38 -18.40 -19.49
C ASN A 576 20.90 -18.67 -19.48
N ASP A 577 21.65 -18.32 -20.54
CA ASP A 577 23.11 -18.25 -20.45
C ASP A 577 23.55 -16.88 -19.91
N TYR A 578 23.68 -16.82 -18.58
CA TYR A 578 24.20 -15.67 -17.83
C TYR A 578 25.65 -15.27 -18.18
N ARG A 579 26.31 -15.95 -19.13
CA ARG A 579 27.63 -15.59 -19.66
C ARG A 579 27.56 -14.79 -20.95
N ASP A 580 26.48 -14.86 -21.72
CA ASP A 580 26.27 -13.95 -22.85
C ASP A 580 25.71 -12.63 -22.32
N SER A 581 26.53 -11.58 -22.37
CA SER A 581 26.15 -10.24 -21.92
C SER A 581 25.25 -9.49 -22.91
N ARG A 582 25.05 -9.99 -24.14
CA ARG A 582 24.22 -9.35 -25.18
C ARG A 582 23.26 -10.30 -25.92
N GLY A 583 23.11 -11.56 -25.51
CA GLY A 583 22.36 -12.60 -26.23
C GLY A 583 20.89 -12.27 -26.59
N ILE A 584 20.26 -11.39 -25.80
CA ILE A 584 18.91 -10.84 -26.07
C ILE A 584 18.90 -9.86 -27.26
N PHE A 585 19.90 -8.99 -27.42
CA PHE A 585 19.79 -7.85 -28.35
C PHE A 585 19.70 -8.24 -29.84
N PRO A 586 20.43 -9.25 -30.36
CA PRO A 586 20.30 -9.71 -31.74
C PRO A 586 18.88 -10.19 -32.13
N LEU A 587 18.04 -10.58 -31.15
CA LEU A 587 16.63 -10.91 -31.40
C LEU A 587 15.88 -9.75 -32.09
N PHE A 588 16.33 -8.51 -31.85
CA PHE A 588 15.71 -7.30 -32.38
C PHE A 588 16.34 -6.78 -33.67
N ASP A 589 17.36 -7.44 -34.24
CA ASP A 589 18.10 -6.89 -35.38
C ASP A 589 17.21 -6.65 -36.61
N GLY A 590 17.22 -5.41 -37.11
CA GLY A 590 16.37 -4.97 -38.23
C GLY A 590 14.89 -4.72 -37.90
N LEU A 591 14.41 -5.02 -36.68
CA LEU A 591 13.03 -4.75 -36.27
C LEU A 591 12.85 -3.26 -35.91
N ARG A 592 11.71 -2.68 -36.31
CA ARG A 592 11.31 -1.31 -35.95
C ARG A 592 9.80 -1.15 -36.10
N VAL A 593 9.22 -0.14 -35.46
CA VAL A 593 7.83 0.28 -35.67
C VAL A 593 7.75 1.18 -36.92
N ASP A 594 6.71 1.02 -37.73
CA ASP A 594 6.49 1.86 -38.91
C ASP A 594 6.17 3.32 -38.51
N GLY A 595 6.69 4.27 -39.28
CA GLY A 595 6.60 5.70 -38.94
C GLY A 595 7.59 6.17 -37.86
N VAL A 596 8.58 5.36 -37.48
CA VAL A 596 9.70 5.75 -36.61
C VAL A 596 10.98 5.94 -37.45
N ASP A 597 11.48 7.18 -37.46
CA ASP A 597 12.70 7.61 -38.16
C ASP A 597 13.92 7.48 -37.23
N VAL A 598 14.76 6.49 -37.54
CA VAL A 598 15.97 6.16 -36.78
C VAL A 598 17.07 7.19 -37.09
N LYS A 599 17.20 8.19 -36.21
CA LYS A 599 18.23 9.26 -36.27
C LYS A 599 19.59 8.82 -35.70
N THR A 600 19.61 7.71 -34.98
CA THR A 600 20.77 7.02 -34.42
C THR A 600 21.49 6.20 -35.49
N LYS A 601 22.82 6.06 -35.40
CA LYS A 601 23.52 5.01 -36.16
C LYS A 601 23.34 3.68 -35.43
N PRO A 602 22.97 2.58 -36.12
CA PRO A 602 22.95 1.27 -35.51
C PRO A 602 24.36 0.86 -35.07
N ILE A 603 24.45 0.12 -33.96
CA ILE A 603 25.72 -0.39 -33.43
C ILE A 603 26.17 -1.59 -34.30
N THR A 604 26.90 -1.32 -35.38
CA THR A 604 27.50 -2.38 -36.19
C THR A 604 28.57 -3.12 -35.38
N ASN A 605 28.46 -4.45 -35.28
CA ASN A 605 29.38 -5.30 -34.52
C ASN A 605 30.85 -5.00 -34.84
N GLY A 606 31.60 -4.50 -33.86
CA GLY A 606 32.99 -4.12 -34.04
C GLY A 606 33.55 -3.16 -32.99
N ASP A 607 33.44 -3.48 -31.69
CA ASP A 607 34.50 -3.25 -30.69
C ASP A 607 34.09 -3.85 -29.34
N ALA A 608 34.88 -4.81 -28.85
CA ALA A 608 34.66 -5.45 -27.55
C ALA A 608 35.31 -4.61 -26.44
N ASN A 609 34.50 -3.84 -25.72
CA ASN A 609 34.98 -3.01 -24.60
C ASN A 609 35.48 -3.86 -23.42
N GLY A 610 36.77 -4.19 -23.44
CA GLY A 610 37.57 -4.30 -22.21
C GLY A 610 37.43 -5.58 -21.37
N PHE A 611 37.17 -6.76 -21.97
CA PHE A 611 37.35 -8.03 -21.25
C PHE A 611 38.44 -8.89 -21.88
N VAL A 612 39.60 -8.97 -21.21
CA VAL A 612 40.71 -9.83 -21.64
C VAL A 612 40.42 -11.27 -21.23
N ALA A 613 39.81 -12.03 -22.15
CA ALA A 613 39.66 -13.47 -22.00
C ALA A 613 41.03 -14.14 -21.87
N ARG A 614 41.39 -14.58 -20.65
CA ARG A 614 42.59 -15.40 -20.41
C ARG A 614 42.36 -16.81 -20.94
N THR A 615 42.66 -17.03 -22.22
CA THR A 615 42.91 -18.39 -22.73
C THR A 615 44.08 -19.02 -21.97
N ARG A 616 44.00 -20.33 -21.76
CA ARG A 616 45.19 -21.12 -21.41
C ARG A 616 46.04 -21.24 -22.68
N ASP A 617 47.14 -20.51 -22.75
CA ASP A 617 48.46 -21.09 -22.96
C ASP A 617 49.57 -20.06 -22.71
N GLY A 618 50.65 -20.49 -22.08
CA GLY A 618 51.68 -19.60 -21.54
C GLY A 618 52.86 -19.40 -22.48
N THR A 619 52.86 -18.29 -23.24
CA THR A 619 54.08 -17.81 -23.93
C THR A 619 54.15 -16.28 -23.90
N SER A 620 55.31 -15.72 -23.53
CA SER A 620 55.55 -14.28 -23.52
C SER A 620 56.30 -13.82 -24.76
N ILE A 621 55.88 -12.70 -25.35
CA ILE A 621 56.65 -11.91 -26.31
C ILE A 621 56.62 -10.45 -25.82
N ALA A 622 57.74 -9.73 -25.96
CA ALA A 622 57.95 -8.40 -25.39
C ALA A 622 57.85 -7.29 -26.46
N ASP A 623 57.67 -6.06 -25.95
CA ASP A 623 58.02 -4.75 -26.52
C ASP A 623 57.72 -4.44 -28.00
N THR A 624 56.87 -3.42 -28.22
CA THR A 624 56.99 -2.52 -29.38
C THR A 624 56.34 -1.15 -29.11
N GLU A 625 56.81 -0.11 -29.80
CA GLU A 625 56.57 1.29 -29.45
C GLU A 625 55.17 1.81 -29.85
N THR A 626 54.20 1.78 -28.94
CA THR A 626 52.89 2.43 -29.14
C THR A 626 52.41 3.31 -27.97
N GLY A 627 52.84 3.06 -26.73
CA GLY A 627 52.29 3.71 -25.54
C GLY A 627 52.48 5.24 -25.43
N GLN A 628 53.53 5.81 -26.01
CA GLN A 628 53.88 7.23 -25.77
C GLN A 628 53.08 8.25 -26.59
N ASN A 629 52.39 7.84 -27.67
CA ASN A 629 51.55 8.74 -28.48
C ASN A 629 50.09 8.81 -27.98
N ILE A 630 49.63 7.83 -27.20
CA ILE A 630 48.26 7.82 -26.66
C ILE A 630 48.14 8.83 -25.51
N ALA A 631 49.09 8.83 -24.58
CA ALA A 631 49.09 9.75 -23.43
C ALA A 631 49.02 11.23 -23.84
N LYS A 632 49.90 11.67 -24.76
CA LYS A 632 49.96 13.07 -25.21
C LYS A 632 48.69 13.56 -25.90
N ASN A 633 47.93 12.67 -26.54
CA ASN A 633 46.64 13.02 -27.13
C ASN A 633 45.51 13.07 -26.08
N ALA A 634 45.60 12.28 -25.00
CA ALA A 634 44.64 12.32 -23.90
C ALA A 634 44.76 13.63 -23.09
N ASP A 635 45.97 14.03 -22.71
CA ASP A 635 46.22 15.26 -21.95
C ASP A 635 45.70 16.50 -22.70
N HIS A 636 46.02 16.60 -24.00
CA HIS A 636 45.65 17.74 -24.83
C HIS A 636 44.16 17.75 -25.26
N ALA A 637 43.45 16.62 -25.08
CA ALA A 637 41.99 16.57 -25.13
C ALA A 637 41.36 17.00 -23.79
N SER A 638 41.97 16.62 -22.66
CA SER A 638 41.55 17.02 -21.31
C SER A 638 41.57 18.54 -21.13
N GLU A 639 42.65 19.21 -21.51
CA GLU A 639 42.77 20.67 -21.46
C GLU A 639 41.60 21.36 -22.21
N LYS A 640 41.34 20.96 -23.45
CA LYS A 640 40.28 21.55 -24.29
C LYS A 640 38.87 21.26 -23.77
N LEU A 641 38.63 20.10 -23.17
CA LEU A 641 37.38 19.80 -22.49
C LEU A 641 37.19 20.70 -21.25
N SER A 642 38.26 21.01 -20.52
CA SER A 642 38.22 21.93 -19.38
C SER A 642 37.92 23.38 -19.79
N GLU A 643 38.52 23.89 -20.87
CA GLU A 643 38.22 25.22 -21.41
C GLU A 643 36.77 25.31 -21.92
N ALA A 644 36.29 24.27 -22.61
CA ALA A 644 34.91 24.19 -23.08
C ALA A 644 33.91 24.16 -21.90
N ALA A 645 34.19 23.37 -20.86
CA ALA A 645 33.37 23.30 -19.65
C ALA A 645 33.32 24.64 -18.89
N ASN A 646 34.47 25.30 -18.71
CA ASN A 646 34.55 26.63 -18.09
C ASN A 646 33.78 27.69 -18.90
N THR A 647 33.90 27.67 -20.23
CA THR A 647 33.18 28.58 -21.13
C THR A 647 31.66 28.34 -21.11
N ALA A 648 31.23 27.08 -21.02
CA ALA A 648 29.82 26.73 -20.85
C ALA A 648 29.28 27.18 -19.47
N GLY A 649 30.04 26.92 -18.39
CA GLY A 649 29.68 27.33 -17.03
C GLY A 649 29.52 28.85 -16.88
N ALA A 650 30.39 29.64 -17.52
CA ALA A 650 30.26 31.10 -17.55
C ALA A 650 28.93 31.55 -18.20
N LYS A 651 28.59 31.01 -19.37
CA LYS A 651 27.33 31.33 -20.08
C LYS A 651 26.08 30.88 -19.33
N VAL A 652 26.12 29.73 -18.66
CA VAL A 652 25.02 29.27 -17.79
C VAL A 652 24.82 30.22 -16.61
N LYS A 653 25.91 30.73 -16.02
CA LYS A 653 25.85 31.67 -14.89
C LYS A 653 25.31 33.06 -15.32
N GLU A 654 25.68 33.54 -16.50
CA GLU A 654 25.14 34.76 -17.11
C GLU A 654 23.65 34.64 -17.44
N ALA A 655 23.22 33.50 -18.01
CA ALA A 655 21.81 33.20 -18.25
C ALA A 655 20.99 33.07 -16.96
N ALA A 656 21.54 32.45 -15.91
CA ALA A 656 20.90 32.31 -14.61
C ALA A 656 20.68 33.67 -13.92
N ASN A 657 21.68 34.57 -13.96
CA ASN A 657 21.53 35.94 -13.45
C ASN A 657 20.42 36.69 -14.23
N THR A 658 20.47 36.64 -15.56
CA THR A 658 19.46 37.27 -16.44
C THR A 658 18.03 36.76 -16.17
N ALA A 659 17.88 35.47 -15.84
CA ALA A 659 16.61 34.88 -15.43
C ALA A 659 16.18 35.33 -14.03
N SER A 660 17.12 35.44 -13.09
CA SER A 660 16.87 35.94 -11.72
C SER A 660 16.35 37.37 -11.73
N ASP A 661 16.98 38.28 -12.46
CA ASP A 661 16.56 39.69 -12.56
C ASP A 661 15.15 39.82 -13.16
N LYS A 662 14.84 39.08 -14.23
CA LYS A 662 13.48 39.04 -14.81
C LYS A 662 12.43 38.46 -13.85
N THR A 663 12.81 37.45 -13.06
CA THR A 663 11.91 36.84 -12.06
C THR A 663 11.61 37.84 -10.94
N LYS A 664 12.61 38.63 -10.54
CA LYS A 664 12.47 39.71 -9.56
C LYS A 664 11.60 40.86 -10.07
N GLU A 665 11.81 41.31 -11.31
CA GLU A 665 11.00 42.36 -11.95
C GLU A 665 9.51 41.96 -12.05
N VAL A 666 9.22 40.69 -12.37
CA VAL A 666 7.86 40.14 -12.36
C VAL A 666 7.29 40.06 -10.93
N ALA A 667 8.09 39.67 -9.94
CA ALA A 667 7.66 39.60 -8.54
C ALA A 667 7.34 40.98 -7.94
N ASP A 668 8.17 41.99 -8.23
CA ASP A 668 7.95 43.37 -7.79
C ASP A 668 6.70 43.97 -8.46
N SER A 669 6.48 43.70 -9.76
CA SER A 669 5.25 44.06 -10.48
C SER A 669 4.00 43.41 -9.89
N ALA A 670 4.06 42.10 -9.56
CA ALA A 670 2.97 41.39 -8.90
C ALA A 670 2.69 41.95 -7.48
N SER A 671 3.73 42.30 -6.73
CA SER A 671 3.63 42.90 -5.38
C SER A 671 3.00 44.29 -5.42
N ALA A 672 3.34 45.12 -6.41
CA ALA A 672 2.70 46.41 -6.64
C ALA A 672 1.19 46.24 -6.95
N LYS A 673 0.86 45.35 -7.89
CA LYS A 673 -0.53 45.07 -8.29
C LYS A 673 -1.37 44.46 -7.16
N ALA A 674 -0.77 43.66 -6.29
CA ALA A 674 -1.40 43.14 -5.09
C ALA A 674 -1.71 44.24 -4.06
N LYS A 675 -0.78 45.19 -3.82
CA LYS A 675 -1.02 46.36 -2.96
C LYS A 675 -2.13 47.27 -3.49
N GLU A 676 -2.15 47.51 -4.80
CA GLU A 676 -3.18 48.31 -5.47
C GLU A 676 -4.57 47.65 -5.35
N THR A 677 -4.63 46.32 -5.56
CA THR A 677 -5.85 45.52 -5.37
C THR A 677 -6.33 45.54 -3.91
N ALA A 678 -5.42 45.40 -2.95
CA ALA A 678 -5.74 45.47 -1.52
C ALA A 678 -6.25 46.86 -1.10
N SER A 679 -5.68 47.93 -1.66
CA SER A 679 -6.15 49.31 -1.45
C SER A 679 -7.56 49.51 -2.02
N SER A 680 -7.84 48.96 -3.20
CA SER A 680 -9.19 48.99 -3.81
C SER A 680 -10.22 48.21 -2.98
N ALA A 681 -9.85 47.05 -2.47
CA ALA A 681 -10.72 46.25 -1.59
C ALA A 681 -11.02 46.97 -0.26
N ASN A 682 -10.01 47.60 0.35
CA ASN A 682 -10.18 48.32 1.62
C ASN A 682 -11.01 49.61 1.46
N ALA A 683 -10.91 50.29 0.31
CA ALA A 683 -11.79 51.41 -0.03
C ALA A 683 -13.27 50.94 -0.12
N LYS A 684 -13.54 49.88 -0.90
CA LYS A 684 -14.89 49.30 -1.03
C LYS A 684 -15.46 48.79 0.30
N ALA A 685 -14.63 48.26 1.19
CA ALA A 685 -15.05 47.84 2.53
C ALA A 685 -15.50 49.04 3.39
N ASN A 686 -14.77 50.16 3.33
CA ASN A 686 -15.16 51.39 4.02
C ASN A 686 -16.43 52.04 3.44
N ASP A 687 -16.60 52.04 2.11
CA ASP A 687 -17.84 52.52 1.47
C ASP A 687 -19.05 51.68 1.88
N ALA A 688 -18.89 50.35 1.92
CA ALA A 688 -19.94 49.44 2.39
C ALA A 688 -20.30 49.67 3.87
N ALA A 689 -19.30 49.87 4.74
CA ALA A 689 -19.51 50.20 6.16
C ALA A 689 -20.19 51.57 6.35
N GLY A 690 -19.86 52.56 5.52
CA GLY A 690 -20.54 53.85 5.49
C GLY A 690 -22.00 53.74 5.07
N SER A 691 -22.28 53.00 4.00
CA SER A 691 -23.65 52.77 3.51
C SER A 691 -24.51 51.98 4.52
N ALA A 692 -23.92 51.02 5.24
CA ALA A 692 -24.60 50.31 6.33
C ALA A 692 -24.97 51.24 7.49
N LYS A 693 -24.08 52.18 7.88
CA LYS A 693 -24.39 53.19 8.91
C LYS A 693 -25.46 54.19 8.48
N ALA A 694 -25.54 54.56 7.20
CA ALA A 694 -26.59 55.43 6.69
C ALA A 694 -27.98 54.79 6.85
N LYS A 695 -28.15 53.54 6.38
CA LYS A 695 -29.44 52.82 6.47
C LYS A 695 -29.90 52.56 7.91
N ALA A 696 -28.99 52.50 8.88
CA ALA A 696 -29.34 52.33 10.28
C ALA A 696 -30.02 53.57 10.90
N ASN A 697 -29.73 54.78 10.40
CA ASN A 697 -30.34 56.02 10.91
C ASN A 697 -31.68 56.37 10.24
N ASP A 698 -31.83 56.15 8.93
CA ASP A 698 -33.06 56.51 8.19
C ASP A 698 -34.30 55.68 8.60
N THR A 699 -34.12 54.60 9.38
CA THR A 699 -35.24 53.75 9.85
C THR A 699 -35.75 54.16 11.25
N ALA A 700 -35.29 55.28 11.80
CA ALA A 700 -35.62 55.72 13.17
C ALA A 700 -36.60 56.91 13.27
N ASP A 701 -36.83 57.67 12.18
CA ASP A 701 -37.48 59.00 12.25
C ASP A 701 -38.62 59.20 11.22
N SER A 702 -39.51 58.20 11.04
CA SER A 702 -40.65 58.35 10.11
C SER A 702 -41.99 57.70 10.49
N THR A 703 -42.20 57.22 11.73
CA THR A 703 -43.53 56.73 12.18
C THR A 703 -43.82 57.02 13.67
N LYS A 704 -44.01 58.30 14.03
CA LYS A 704 -44.62 58.67 15.33
C LYS A 704 -45.52 59.91 15.27
N ALA A 705 -46.36 59.99 14.24
CA ALA A 705 -47.22 61.15 13.96
C ALA A 705 -48.66 60.80 13.55
N LYS A 706 -49.38 60.02 14.39
CA LYS A 706 -50.85 60.06 14.51
C LYS A 706 -51.27 59.40 15.82
N ALA A 707 -51.98 60.14 16.66
CA ALA A 707 -52.54 59.68 17.93
C ALA A 707 -54.07 59.67 17.85
N ASN A 708 -54.72 58.89 18.73
CA ASN A 708 -56.09 58.96 19.27
C ASN A 708 -57.23 59.33 18.29
N ASP A 709 -58.33 58.56 18.22
CA ASP A 709 -59.37 58.51 19.25
C ASP A 709 -60.39 57.34 18.98
N ALA A 710 -61.53 57.32 19.70
CA ALA A 710 -62.78 56.56 19.44
C ALA A 710 -63.00 55.16 20.09
N THR A 711 -63.12 55.16 21.42
CA THR A 711 -64.27 54.68 22.24
C THR A 711 -65.13 53.44 21.88
N SER A 712 -65.49 52.67 22.94
CA SER A 712 -66.74 51.86 23.13
C SER A 712 -66.82 50.43 22.54
N GLY A 713 -67.45 49.47 23.26
CA GLY A 713 -67.63 48.10 22.73
C GLY A 713 -68.55 47.10 23.46
N THR A 714 -68.24 46.66 24.70
CA THR A 714 -69.06 45.76 25.56
C THR A 714 -69.00 44.22 25.31
N THR A 715 -69.13 43.42 26.40
CA THR A 715 -69.48 41.96 26.49
C THR A 715 -68.50 40.89 25.91
N THR A 716 -68.13 39.77 26.58
CA THR A 716 -68.40 39.27 27.97
C THR A 716 -67.37 38.21 28.45
N SER A 717 -67.36 37.93 29.78
CA SER A 717 -67.00 36.66 30.47
C SER A 717 -65.56 36.09 30.41
N THR A 718 -64.72 36.62 31.31
CA THR A 718 -63.95 35.94 32.39
C THR A 718 -64.47 34.57 32.90
N SER A 719 -63.74 33.71 33.67
CA SER A 719 -62.36 33.74 34.25
C SER A 719 -61.94 32.44 34.98
N GLY A 720 -60.64 32.12 35.03
CA GLY A 720 -59.91 31.58 36.22
C GLY A 720 -60.04 30.08 36.60
N SER A 721 -59.24 29.51 37.53
CA SER A 721 -57.99 29.94 38.18
C SER A 721 -57.31 28.81 39.01
N THR A 722 -55.97 28.87 39.18
CA THR A 722 -55.14 28.42 40.36
C THR A 722 -54.94 26.93 40.78
N THR A 723 -53.67 26.47 40.65
CA THR A 723 -52.78 25.78 41.65
C THR A 723 -52.93 24.33 42.18
N GLU A 724 -51.92 23.50 41.83
CA GLU A 724 -50.95 22.76 42.71
C GLU A 724 -51.13 21.31 43.28
N HIS A 725 -49.94 20.64 43.35
CA HIS A 725 -49.43 19.60 44.29
C HIS A 725 -49.63 18.06 44.07
N SER A 726 -48.58 17.43 43.51
CA SER A 726 -47.78 16.29 44.07
C SER A 726 -48.29 14.81 44.22
N ALA A 727 -47.48 13.90 43.65
CA ALA A 727 -46.79 12.73 44.29
C ALA A 727 -47.28 11.25 44.15
N THR A 728 -46.25 10.40 43.94
CA THR A 728 -46.03 8.99 44.39
C THR A 728 -46.57 7.75 43.63
N SER A 729 -45.64 6.79 43.41
CA SER A 729 -45.78 5.31 43.61
C SER A 729 -46.46 4.45 42.52
N VAL A 730 -46.25 3.11 42.36
CA VAL A 730 -45.17 2.13 42.74
C VAL A 730 -45.44 0.79 42.00
N ASP A 731 -44.38 0.01 41.67
CA ASP A 731 -44.38 -1.44 41.30
C ASP A 731 -45.27 -1.93 40.11
N LYS A 732 -45.27 -3.20 39.65
CA LYS A 732 -44.25 -4.27 39.40
C LYS A 732 -45.01 -5.61 39.26
N VAL A 733 -44.86 -6.34 38.14
CA VAL A 733 -45.46 -7.69 37.94
C VAL A 733 -44.43 -8.61 37.25
N THR A 734 -44.56 -9.93 37.46
CA THR A 734 -43.59 -11.00 37.20
C THR A 734 -43.96 -11.91 36.01
N GLU A 735 -43.03 -12.82 35.68
CA GLU A 735 -43.16 -14.26 35.28
C GLU A 735 -44.52 -14.76 34.70
N GLU A 736 -44.56 -15.63 33.68
CA GLU A 736 -44.19 -17.07 33.80
C GLU A 736 -43.76 -17.76 32.46
N THR A 737 -43.53 -19.07 32.57
CA THR A 737 -42.80 -20.03 31.70
C THR A 737 -43.50 -20.57 30.43
N GLU A 738 -42.69 -21.22 29.59
CA GLU A 738 -42.86 -22.48 28.80
C GLU A 738 -44.26 -23.17 28.81
N THR A 739 -44.72 -23.89 27.77
CA THR A 739 -44.02 -25.01 27.08
C THR A 739 -44.69 -25.39 25.72
N VAL A 740 -44.08 -26.32 24.98
CA VAL A 740 -44.43 -26.82 23.63
C VAL A 740 -45.72 -27.65 23.56
N ALA A 741 -46.44 -27.54 22.43
CA ALA A 741 -47.28 -28.60 21.85
C ALA A 741 -47.24 -28.50 20.30
N ASP A 742 -47.30 -29.63 19.59
CA ASP A 742 -47.24 -29.71 18.11
C ASP A 742 -48.43 -30.51 17.56
N GLN A 743 -49.07 -30.01 16.50
CA GLN A 743 -49.94 -30.80 15.63
C GLN A 743 -50.20 -30.13 14.27
N THR A 744 -50.26 -30.95 13.21
CA THR A 744 -50.17 -30.51 11.82
C THR A 744 -51.53 -30.32 11.13
N VAL A 745 -51.77 -29.16 10.50
CA VAL A 745 -52.70 -29.00 9.37
C VAL A 745 -52.14 -27.98 8.38
N ALA A 746 -52.06 -28.32 7.09
CA ALA A 746 -51.65 -27.40 6.03
C ALA A 746 -52.85 -27.08 5.10
N PRO A 747 -53.49 -25.90 5.22
CA PRO A 747 -54.63 -25.53 4.39
C PRO A 747 -54.22 -24.74 3.13
N ALA A 748 -54.60 -25.31 1.98
CA ALA A 748 -55.04 -24.65 0.75
C ALA A 748 -54.36 -23.36 0.25
N VAL A 749 -53.73 -23.47 -0.93
CA VAL A 749 -53.36 -22.35 -1.80
C VAL A 749 -54.60 -21.83 -2.54
N GLU A 750 -54.86 -20.53 -2.44
CA GLU A 750 -55.32 -19.73 -3.58
C GLU A 750 -54.08 -18.96 -4.03
N HIS A 751 -53.62 -19.12 -5.28
CA HIS A 751 -52.29 -18.60 -5.62
C HIS A 751 -52.26 -17.08 -5.46
N ASP A 752 -51.06 -16.54 -5.37
CA ASP A 752 -50.73 -15.33 -6.11
C ASP A 752 -50.06 -15.75 -7.46
N THR A 753 -50.42 -15.16 -8.60
CA THR A 753 -49.73 -15.32 -9.92
C THR A 753 -49.77 -14.03 -10.78
N ILE A 754 -48.60 -13.52 -11.21
CA ILE A 754 -48.34 -12.42 -12.16
C ILE A 754 -46.93 -12.66 -12.72
N LYS A 755 -46.68 -12.38 -14.01
CA LYS A 755 -45.39 -12.57 -14.71
C LYS A 755 -44.24 -11.68 -14.18
N ARG A 756 -43.85 -11.80 -12.90
CA ARG A 756 -42.53 -11.39 -12.42
C ARG A 756 -41.47 -12.31 -13.05
N GLU A 757 -40.87 -11.92 -14.17
CA GLU A 757 -39.72 -12.63 -14.75
C GLU A 757 -38.46 -12.43 -13.87
N HIS A 758 -37.55 -13.40 -13.92
CA HIS A 758 -36.26 -13.46 -13.23
C HIS A 758 -35.37 -14.51 -13.95
N GLU A 759 -34.05 -14.31 -14.01
CA GLU A 759 -33.07 -15.27 -14.54
C GLU A 759 -31.99 -15.62 -13.51
N THR A 760 -32.01 -16.82 -12.91
CA THR A 760 -30.97 -17.28 -11.97
C THR A 760 -30.15 -18.44 -12.53
N ARG A 761 -28.81 -18.36 -12.47
CA ARG A 761 -27.92 -19.41 -12.99
C ARG A 761 -27.10 -20.03 -11.88
N ASP A 762 -27.22 -21.35 -11.73
CA ASP A 762 -26.73 -22.13 -10.61
C ASP A 762 -25.91 -23.35 -11.09
N ARG A 763 -24.97 -23.84 -10.27
CA ARG A 763 -24.04 -24.93 -10.66
C ARG A 763 -23.44 -25.69 -9.46
N ASP A 764 -23.46 -27.03 -9.52
CA ASP A 764 -23.09 -27.92 -8.40
C ASP A 764 -22.13 -29.08 -8.79
N VAL A 765 -21.40 -29.65 -7.82
CA VAL A 765 -20.33 -30.70 -7.99
C VAL A 765 -20.31 -31.69 -6.79
N VAL A 766 -20.10 -33.02 -7.01
CA VAL A 766 -20.46 -34.10 -6.03
C VAL A 766 -19.53 -35.38 -5.97
N GLU A 767 -19.45 -36.10 -4.84
CA GLU A 767 -18.78 -37.44 -4.57
C GLU A 767 -19.73 -38.40 -3.75
N LYS A 768 -19.54 -39.75 -3.60
CA LYS A 768 -20.54 -40.75 -3.00
C LYS A 768 -20.08 -42.05 -2.21
N GLU A 769 -21.04 -42.79 -1.56
CA GLU A 769 -20.96 -44.16 -0.89
C GLU A 769 -22.19 -45.17 -1.14
N ILE A 770 -22.58 -46.23 -0.36
CA ILE A 770 -23.88 -47.07 -0.43
C ILE A 770 -24.44 -47.55 1.01
N HIS A 771 -25.73 -48.05 1.28
CA HIS A 771 -26.63 -48.38 2.54
C HIS A 771 -28.30 -48.30 2.63
N LYS A 772 -29.20 -49.34 2.85
CA LYS A 772 -30.70 -49.50 2.45
C LYS A 772 -32.05 -49.70 3.31
N ASP A 773 -33.32 -49.33 2.89
CA ASP A 773 -34.71 -49.98 3.15
C ASP A 773 -36.04 -49.18 2.65
N HIS A 774 -37.32 -49.48 3.08
CA HIS A 774 -38.74 -49.42 2.44
C HIS A 774 -39.83 -48.25 2.64
N TYR A 775 -41.07 -48.28 2.00
CA TYR A 775 -42.15 -47.17 1.89
C TYR A 775 -43.67 -47.45 1.38
N HIS A 776 -44.71 -46.53 1.54
CA HIS A 776 -46.18 -46.57 1.05
C HIS A 776 -46.98 -45.17 0.85
N THR A 777 -48.36 -45.03 0.79
CA THR A 777 -49.11 -44.09 -0.17
C THR A 777 -50.51 -43.34 0.09
N THR A 778 -50.95 -42.31 -0.74
CA THR A 778 -52.34 -41.98 -1.35
C THR A 778 -52.58 -40.49 -1.88
N ILE A 779 -53.53 -40.14 -2.82
CA ILE A 779 -53.73 -38.75 -3.46
C ILE A 779 -55.21 -38.18 -3.69
N GLN A 780 -55.51 -36.83 -3.58
CA GLN A 780 -56.88 -36.14 -3.65
C GLN A 780 -56.99 -34.55 -4.01
N PRO A 781 -57.82 -33.96 -4.95
CA PRO A 781 -57.71 -32.51 -5.43
C PRO A 781 -58.85 -31.38 -5.29
N LEU A 782 -58.54 -30.03 -5.40
CA LEU A 782 -59.33 -28.70 -5.25
C LEU A 782 -58.77 -27.40 -6.05
N LYS A 783 -59.09 -26.04 -5.82
CA LYS A 783 -58.81 -24.82 -6.74
C LYS A 783 -58.77 -23.20 -6.34
N ASP A 784 -57.74 -22.25 -6.54
CA ASP A 784 -57.77 -20.68 -6.90
C ASP A 784 -56.41 -19.77 -7.17
N THR A 785 -56.35 -18.39 -7.54
CA THR A 785 -55.11 -17.48 -7.97
C THR A 785 -55.07 -15.85 -8.20
N GLU A 786 -53.99 -14.96 -7.89
CA GLU A 786 -53.32 -13.68 -8.57
C GLU A 786 -52.15 -12.76 -7.83
N VAL A 787 -50.98 -12.18 -8.39
CA VAL A 787 -49.82 -11.31 -7.73
C VAL A 787 -49.44 -9.82 -8.29
N GLN A 788 -48.17 -9.25 -8.14
CA GLN A 788 -47.46 -8.11 -8.88
C GLN A 788 -45.86 -7.92 -8.70
N ALA A 789 -45.02 -7.63 -9.77
CA ALA A 789 -43.71 -6.84 -9.99
C ALA A 789 -42.16 -7.01 -9.50
N THR A 790 -41.14 -7.54 -10.27
CA THR A 790 -39.66 -7.89 -9.94
C THR A 790 -38.45 -6.89 -10.17
N GLU A 791 -37.19 -7.24 -9.68
CA GLU A 791 -35.81 -6.60 -9.81
C GLU A 791 -34.57 -7.59 -9.57
N HIS A 792 -33.30 -7.28 -9.97
CA HIS A 792 -32.03 -8.15 -10.06
C HIS A 792 -31.06 -8.24 -8.82
N GLU A 793 -30.34 -9.37 -8.57
CA GLU A 793 -29.42 -9.59 -7.39
C GLU A 793 -28.24 -10.63 -7.60
N PHE A 794 -27.54 -11.15 -6.55
CA PHE A 794 -26.44 -12.19 -6.58
C PHE A 794 -26.16 -12.82 -5.17
N GLU A 795 -25.93 -14.14 -5.03
CA GLU A 795 -25.59 -14.80 -3.73
C GLU A 795 -24.61 -16.00 -3.80
N GLN A 796 -24.05 -16.44 -2.66
CA GLN A 796 -23.27 -17.69 -2.50
C GLN A 796 -23.52 -18.32 -1.13
N ALA A 797 -23.80 -19.64 -1.07
CA ALA A 797 -24.20 -20.34 0.17
C ALA A 797 -23.21 -21.44 0.61
N PRO A 798 -23.28 -21.94 1.87
CA PRO A 798 -22.26 -22.85 2.43
C PRO A 798 -22.21 -24.26 1.81
N THR A 799 -21.04 -24.91 1.97
CA THR A 799 -20.81 -26.32 1.62
C THR A 799 -21.65 -27.27 2.48
N GLU A 800 -22.34 -28.22 1.86
CA GLU A 800 -23.17 -29.21 2.57
C GLU A 800 -22.57 -30.63 2.49
N TYR A 801 -22.58 -31.34 3.62
CA TYR A 801 -22.21 -32.76 3.71
C TYR A 801 -23.48 -33.61 3.68
N ARG A 802 -23.48 -34.69 2.90
CA ARG A 802 -24.64 -35.59 2.74
C ARG A 802 -24.29 -37.05 3.00
N SER A 803 -25.31 -37.83 3.31
CA SER A 803 -25.26 -39.28 3.47
C SER A 803 -26.60 -39.87 2.96
N VAL A 804 -26.75 -40.09 1.64
CA VAL A 804 -27.99 -40.47 0.89
C VAL A 804 -28.34 -41.95 1.07
N GLU A 805 -29.58 -42.46 0.94
CA GLU A 805 -30.00 -43.89 1.16
C GLU A 805 -30.39 -44.72 -0.17
N LYS A 806 -29.52 -44.84 -1.24
CA LYS A 806 -29.67 -45.45 -2.64
C LYS A 806 -30.56 -46.69 -2.98
N ASP A 807 -31.86 -46.53 -3.23
CA ASP A 807 -32.61 -46.99 -4.45
C ASP A 807 -32.18 -48.24 -5.31
N ASP A 808 -31.55 -49.30 -4.78
CA ASP A 808 -31.09 -50.50 -5.51
C ASP A 808 -32.23 -51.49 -5.82
N GLY A 809 -33.41 -51.29 -5.22
CA GLY A 809 -34.69 -51.52 -5.88
C GLY A 809 -35.33 -52.89 -5.76
N ALA A 810 -36.45 -52.94 -5.03
CA ALA A 810 -37.59 -53.77 -5.41
C ALA A 810 -38.85 -52.93 -5.76
N ALA A 811 -38.82 -51.60 -5.57
CA ALA A 811 -39.93 -50.99 -4.84
C ALA A 811 -40.55 -49.66 -5.31
N GLU A 812 -39.98 -48.45 -5.12
CA GLU A 812 -40.71 -47.22 -5.54
C GLU A 812 -40.84 -47.12 -7.07
N ALA A 813 -40.18 -48.01 -7.81
CA ALA A 813 -40.50 -48.35 -9.19
C ALA A 813 -41.99 -48.66 -9.47
N LYS A 814 -42.80 -49.08 -8.48
CA LYS A 814 -44.27 -49.20 -8.60
C LYS A 814 -45.07 -47.97 -8.16
N VAL A 815 -44.42 -46.98 -7.54
CA VAL A 815 -44.99 -45.68 -7.14
C VAL A 815 -44.77 -44.63 -8.23
N ALA A 816 -43.52 -44.43 -8.67
CA ALA A 816 -43.17 -43.48 -9.72
C ALA A 816 -43.96 -43.71 -11.03
N LYS A 817 -44.27 -44.98 -11.33
CA LYS A 817 -45.05 -45.39 -12.49
C LYS A 817 -46.57 -45.10 -12.39
N LYS A 818 -47.04 -44.44 -11.33
CA LYS A 818 -48.45 -44.04 -11.12
C LYS A 818 -48.68 -42.51 -11.11
N LEU A 819 -47.64 -41.71 -11.32
CA LEU A 819 -47.72 -40.24 -11.37
C LEU A 819 -47.44 -39.62 -12.75
N ALA A 820 -46.59 -40.24 -13.59
CA ALA A 820 -46.41 -39.81 -14.98
C ALA A 820 -47.63 -40.19 -15.85
N GLY A 821 -48.54 -39.24 -16.12
CA GLY A 821 -49.71 -39.53 -16.94
C GLY A 821 -50.80 -38.46 -17.08
N PHE A 822 -50.53 -37.18 -16.78
CA PHE A 822 -51.43 -36.09 -17.15
C PHE A 822 -50.65 -34.88 -17.70
N HIS A 823 -51.12 -34.45 -18.86
CA HIS A 823 -50.69 -33.37 -19.75
C HIS A 823 -52.00 -32.86 -20.40
N ASP A 824 -52.13 -31.66 -20.97
CA ASP A 824 -51.25 -31.07 -21.97
C ASP A 824 -51.67 -29.62 -22.32
N SER A 825 -50.78 -28.85 -22.97
CA SER A 825 -51.12 -27.79 -23.97
C SER A 825 -51.80 -26.47 -23.49
N VAL A 826 -51.70 -25.29 -24.16
CA VAL A 826 -50.90 -24.87 -25.34
C VAL A 826 -50.86 -23.33 -25.52
N LYS A 827 -49.76 -22.79 -26.11
CA LYS A 827 -49.57 -21.44 -26.73
C LYS A 827 -49.75 -20.19 -25.83
N GLU A 828 -49.25 -18.99 -26.13
CA GLU A 828 -48.10 -18.35 -26.86
C GLU A 828 -48.24 -16.84 -26.46
N GLU A 829 -47.24 -15.96 -26.33
CA GLU A 829 -45.93 -15.79 -26.98
C GLU A 829 -44.96 -15.04 -26.00
N GLU A 830 -43.78 -14.60 -26.47
CA GLU A 830 -42.66 -14.00 -25.71
C GLU A 830 -43.05 -12.94 -24.64
N THR A 831 -42.41 -12.89 -23.46
CA THR A 831 -41.00 -12.51 -23.25
C THR A 831 -40.41 -13.23 -22.01
N LYS A 832 -39.16 -12.96 -21.61
CA LYS A 832 -37.96 -13.76 -21.93
C LYS A 832 -36.80 -13.52 -20.94
N GLU A 833 -36.67 -14.37 -19.93
CA GLU A 833 -35.48 -14.46 -19.05
C GLU A 833 -35.09 -15.93 -18.83
N THR A 834 -33.79 -16.19 -18.62
CA THR A 834 -33.09 -17.40 -19.08
C THR A 834 -32.27 -18.09 -17.98
N HIS A 835 -32.92 -18.73 -17.01
CA HIS A 835 -32.23 -19.68 -16.12
C HIS A 835 -31.49 -20.74 -16.96
N ALA A 836 -30.19 -20.92 -16.71
CA ALA A 836 -29.34 -21.90 -17.37
C ALA A 836 -28.44 -22.57 -16.32
N GLN A 837 -28.32 -23.89 -16.40
CA GLN A 837 -27.63 -24.74 -15.43
C GLN A 837 -26.58 -25.59 -16.17
N ASP A 838 -25.32 -25.46 -15.79
CA ASP A 838 -24.17 -26.13 -16.45
C ASP A 838 -23.86 -27.52 -15.83
N GLU A 839 -23.10 -28.36 -16.54
CA GLU A 839 -22.89 -29.80 -16.24
C GLU A 839 -22.06 -30.13 -14.96
N THR A 840 -22.31 -31.34 -14.38
CA THR A 840 -21.87 -31.88 -13.05
C THR A 840 -21.16 -33.29 -13.14
N VAL A 841 -20.40 -33.75 -12.11
CA VAL A 841 -19.42 -34.91 -12.10
C VAL A 841 -19.38 -35.72 -10.73
N VAL A 842 -19.21 -37.10 -10.63
CA VAL A 842 -19.67 -38.03 -9.45
C VAL A 842 -19.07 -39.55 -9.20
N GLY A 843 -19.24 -40.33 -8.02
CA GLY A 843 -19.05 -41.89 -7.74
C GLY A 843 -19.05 -42.62 -6.25
N GLU A 844 -19.34 -43.98 -5.96
CA GLU A 844 -20.03 -44.77 -4.75
C GLU A 844 -19.43 -46.03 -3.83
N HIS A 845 -20.10 -46.62 -2.72
CA HIS A 845 -19.70 -47.69 -1.62
C HIS A 845 -20.65 -48.85 -0.87
N VAL A 846 -21.19 -48.98 0.45
CA VAL A 846 -22.18 -50.10 1.06
C VAL A 846 -23.03 -50.06 2.50
N HIS A 847 -24.34 -50.57 2.73
CA HIS A 847 -25.21 -50.97 4.03
C HIS A 847 -26.87 -50.93 4.27
N HIS A 848 -27.64 -50.27 5.27
CA HIS A 848 -29.18 -50.25 5.64
C HIS A 848 -30.03 -49.02 6.36
N HIS A 849 -31.21 -48.37 5.90
CA HIS A 849 -32.66 -48.12 6.50
C HIS A 849 -33.88 -47.25 5.78
N LEU A 850 -35.12 -46.89 6.37
CA LEU A 850 -36.55 -46.65 5.73
C LEU A 850 -37.74 -45.63 6.23
N HIS A 851 -38.89 -45.27 5.47
CA HIS A 851 -40.35 -44.80 5.89
C HIS A 851 -41.52 -44.33 4.83
N GLU A 852 -42.77 -43.75 5.14
CA GLU A 852 -44.12 -43.71 4.35
C GLU A 852 -45.18 -42.47 4.46
N ILE A 853 -46.18 -42.11 3.51
CA ILE A 853 -47.40 -41.14 3.69
C ILE A 853 -48.56 -40.84 2.57
N ILE A 854 -49.59 -39.96 2.83
CA ILE A 854 -50.82 -39.50 2.00
C ILE A 854 -50.84 -37.97 1.56
N GLN A 855 -51.53 -37.54 0.47
CA GLN A 855 -51.37 -36.22 -0.21
C GLN A 855 -52.61 -35.53 -0.91
N PRO A 856 -52.93 -34.22 -0.68
CA PRO A 856 -53.95 -33.45 -1.46
C PRO A 856 -53.43 -32.28 -2.34
N VAL A 857 -54.19 -31.78 -3.35
CA VAL A 857 -53.70 -30.89 -4.46
C VAL A 857 -54.69 -29.78 -4.90
N ILE A 858 -54.32 -28.50 -5.12
CA ILE A 858 -55.28 -27.37 -5.34
C ILE A 858 -54.87 -26.42 -6.54
N GLU A 859 -55.78 -26.06 -7.48
CA GLU A 859 -55.52 -25.34 -8.80
C GLU A 859 -56.54 -24.22 -9.29
N LYS A 860 -56.19 -22.94 -9.56
CA LYS A 860 -56.79 -22.14 -10.70
C LYS A 860 -55.71 -21.29 -11.40
N GLY A 861 -56.05 -20.10 -11.96
CA GLY A 861 -55.12 -19.22 -12.71
C GLY A 861 -55.66 -17.80 -13.00
N LYS A 862 -54.77 -16.78 -12.96
CA LYS A 862 -54.95 -15.32 -13.24
C LYS A 862 -53.57 -14.56 -13.18
N GLU A 863 -53.38 -13.28 -13.61
CA GLU A 863 -52.11 -12.88 -14.32
C GLU A 863 -51.57 -11.38 -14.44
N VAL A 864 -50.32 -11.17 -15.00
CA VAL A 864 -49.64 -9.94 -15.64
C VAL A 864 -48.39 -9.16 -15.04
N ILE A 865 -47.14 -9.42 -15.55
CA ILE A 865 -45.87 -8.58 -15.76
C ILE A 865 -44.94 -7.95 -14.64
N GLN A 866 -43.59 -8.20 -14.71
CA GLN A 866 -42.30 -7.39 -14.63
C GLN A 866 -41.03 -8.33 -14.76
N ARG A 867 -39.75 -7.96 -14.47
CA ARG A 867 -38.50 -8.66 -14.94
C ARG A 867 -37.20 -8.61 -14.05
N SER A 868 -36.21 -9.55 -14.15
CA SER A 868 -34.99 -9.67 -13.28
C SER A 868 -33.82 -10.69 -13.67
N VAL A 869 -32.64 -10.70 -12.99
CA VAL A 869 -31.51 -11.72 -13.01
C VAL A 869 -30.83 -11.90 -11.61
N THR A 870 -30.39 -13.12 -11.20
CA THR A 870 -29.50 -13.47 -10.03
C THR A 870 -28.52 -14.63 -10.40
N HIS A 871 -27.54 -15.06 -9.57
CA HIS A 871 -26.73 -16.31 -9.74
C HIS A 871 -26.32 -16.91 -8.37
N VAL A 872 -26.17 -18.25 -8.23
CA VAL A 872 -25.71 -18.99 -7.01
C VAL A 872 -24.81 -20.20 -7.38
N THR A 873 -24.17 -20.91 -6.43
CA THR A 873 -23.28 -22.08 -6.66
C THR A 873 -23.09 -22.92 -5.38
N HIS A 874 -23.25 -24.26 -5.42
CA HIS A 874 -23.17 -25.12 -4.22
C HIS A 874 -22.26 -26.37 -4.37
N PRO A 875 -21.17 -26.49 -3.59
CA PRO A 875 -20.38 -27.72 -3.50
C PRO A 875 -20.93 -28.68 -2.44
N ILE A 876 -21.09 -29.96 -2.78
CA ILE A 876 -21.73 -30.97 -1.91
C ILE A 876 -20.93 -32.28 -1.93
N LYS A 877 -20.81 -32.97 -0.79
CA LYS A 877 -20.10 -34.26 -0.68
C LYS A 877 -21.04 -35.32 -0.12
N GLU A 878 -21.38 -36.34 -0.91
CA GLU A 878 -22.19 -37.46 -0.46
C GLU A 878 -21.28 -38.60 0.08
N THR A 879 -21.60 -39.10 1.26
CA THR A 879 -21.74 -40.55 1.49
C THR A 879 -23.09 -40.93 0.84
N VAL A 880 -23.27 -42.14 0.32
CA VAL A 880 -24.54 -42.61 -0.30
C VAL A 880 -24.85 -44.00 0.24
N HIS A 881 -26.02 -44.53 -0.15
CA HIS A 881 -26.96 -45.37 0.61
C HIS A 881 -27.46 -46.66 -0.23
N GLU A 882 -28.60 -47.39 -0.05
CA GLU A 882 -29.01 -48.65 -0.77
C GLU A 882 -30.57 -49.03 -0.82
N LYS A 883 -30.99 -50.22 -1.35
CA LYS A 883 -32.35 -50.83 -1.67
C LYS A 883 -33.58 -50.92 -0.71
N SER A 884 -34.76 -50.65 -1.25
CA SER A 884 -36.08 -50.71 -0.58
C SER A 884 -37.04 -51.85 -0.99
N ASP A 885 -38.14 -52.06 -0.23
CA ASP A 885 -39.28 -52.99 -0.51
C ASP A 885 -40.67 -52.26 -0.60
N ASP A 886 -41.72 -52.89 -1.19
CA ASP A 886 -42.78 -52.19 -1.97
C ASP A 886 -44.26 -52.38 -1.57
N HIS A 887 -45.03 -51.29 -1.45
CA HIS A 887 -46.50 -51.32 -1.31
C HIS A 887 -47.36 -50.47 -2.31
N GLY A 888 -46.81 -49.58 -3.16
CA GLY A 888 -47.50 -48.92 -4.31
C GLY A 888 -48.69 -47.93 -4.05
N VAL A 889 -49.18 -47.20 -5.10
CA VAL A 889 -50.14 -46.04 -5.00
C VAL A 889 -51.64 -46.31 -5.30
N THR A 890 -52.55 -45.56 -4.64
CA THR A 890 -54.01 -45.50 -4.91
C THR A 890 -54.52 -44.04 -5.06
N LYS A 891 -55.58 -43.79 -5.86
CA LYS A 891 -56.22 -42.48 -6.09
C LYS A 891 -57.74 -42.52 -5.85
N ALA A 892 -58.31 -41.46 -5.27
CA ALA A 892 -59.74 -41.35 -4.97
C ALA A 892 -60.48 -40.32 -5.88
N LYS A 893 -61.81 -40.22 -5.73
CA LYS A 893 -62.66 -39.28 -6.51
C LYS A 893 -62.59 -37.85 -5.95
N PRO A 894 -62.63 -36.79 -6.79
CA PRO A 894 -62.77 -35.41 -6.31
C PRO A 894 -64.08 -35.21 -5.52
N ILE A 895 -64.02 -34.34 -4.51
CA ILE A 895 -65.11 -33.94 -3.61
C ILE A 895 -64.99 -32.44 -3.32
N SER A 896 -66.03 -31.79 -2.76
CA SER A 896 -65.95 -30.36 -2.41
C SER A 896 -65.15 -30.10 -1.13
N VAL A 897 -64.82 -28.84 -0.85
CA VAL A 897 -64.15 -28.43 0.41
C VAL A 897 -65.03 -28.76 1.63
N GLU A 898 -66.35 -28.66 1.51
CA GLU A 898 -67.30 -29.04 2.57
C GLU A 898 -67.41 -30.55 2.74
N GLU A 899 -67.45 -31.33 1.65
CA GLU A 899 -67.50 -32.79 1.74
C GLU A 899 -66.18 -33.37 2.29
N PHE A 900 -65.03 -32.76 1.97
CA PHE A 900 -63.76 -33.11 2.59
C PHE A 900 -63.78 -32.90 4.11
N LYS A 901 -64.31 -31.76 4.58
CA LYS A 901 -64.44 -31.47 6.03
C LYS A 901 -65.37 -32.47 6.73
N HIS A 902 -66.52 -32.82 6.14
CA HIS A 902 -67.44 -33.81 6.72
C HIS A 902 -66.80 -35.22 6.88
N ARG A 903 -65.68 -35.51 6.19
CA ARG A 903 -64.99 -36.81 6.27
C ARG A 903 -63.84 -36.88 7.29
N LEU A 904 -63.47 -35.77 7.94
CA LEU A 904 -62.39 -35.73 8.92
C LEU A 904 -62.85 -36.00 10.37
N ASP A 905 -64.13 -35.78 10.68
CA ASP A 905 -64.65 -35.70 12.06
C ASP A 905 -65.42 -36.96 12.54
N GLY A 906 -65.01 -38.19 12.20
CA GLY A 906 -65.69 -39.42 12.68
C GLY A 906 -65.02 -40.78 12.41
N GLU A 907 -65.24 -41.77 13.30
CA GLU A 907 -64.50 -43.05 13.39
C GLU A 907 -65.23 -44.32 12.86
N ALA A 908 -64.42 -45.39 12.63
CA ALA A 908 -64.65 -46.82 12.92
C ALA A 908 -64.98 -47.88 11.81
N ALA A 909 -64.42 -49.09 12.05
CA ALA A 909 -64.85 -50.47 11.65
C ALA A 909 -64.47 -51.13 10.27
N THR A 910 -63.37 -51.92 10.29
CA THR A 910 -63.18 -53.36 9.88
C THR A 910 -63.68 -54.02 8.55
N GLU A 911 -62.85 -55.02 8.11
CA GLU A 911 -63.13 -56.30 7.36
C GLU A 911 -62.89 -56.50 5.82
N VAL A 912 -61.66 -56.90 5.46
CA VAL A 912 -61.24 -58.25 4.93
C VAL A 912 -61.85 -58.88 3.63
N ASN A 913 -61.03 -58.91 2.54
CA ASN A 913 -60.78 -60.05 1.57
C ASN A 913 -61.96 -60.53 0.64
N PRO A 914 -61.80 -61.46 -0.36
CA PRO A 914 -60.66 -61.94 -1.18
C PRO A 914 -60.86 -61.86 -2.74
N ASP A 915 -59.87 -62.40 -3.48
CA ASP A 915 -59.95 -63.03 -4.84
C ASP A 915 -60.27 -62.23 -6.14
N LYS A 916 -59.22 -62.04 -6.97
CA LYS A 916 -59.03 -62.44 -8.40
C LYS A 916 -60.07 -62.16 -9.52
N PRO A 917 -59.68 -62.18 -10.83
CA PRO A 917 -58.35 -62.04 -11.45
C PRO A 917 -58.31 -61.08 -12.69
N ALA A 918 -57.10 -60.87 -13.25
CA ALA A 918 -56.66 -60.71 -14.67
C ALA A 918 -57.66 -60.25 -15.79
N PRO A 919 -57.22 -59.50 -16.83
CA PRO A 919 -55.87 -59.53 -17.45
C PRO A 919 -54.77 -58.77 -16.71
#